data_AF-A0A498IX50-F1
#
_entry.id   AF-A0A498IX50-F1
#
_cell.length_a   1.000
_cell.length_b   1.000
_cell.length_c   1.000
_cell.angle_alpha   90.00
_cell.angle_beta   90.00
_cell.angle_gamma   90.00
#
_symmetry.space_group_name_H-M   'P 1'
#
loop_
_entity.id
_entity.type
_entity.pdbx_description
1 polymer ?
#
loop_
_entity_poly.entity_id
_entity_poly.type
_entity_poly.pdbx_seq_one_letter_code
_entity_poly.pdbx_strand_id
1 'polypeptide(L)'
;METLYLVLSLGAALLAFTIFAFKGKSDDGKNLPPGSMGWPIVGESIEFLFGKPENFVFKRMRMYSPEIFKTYILGEKTAVICGPSGHKFLFSNEQKYFTAFRPHSMQKMFRSYKAAAPTAPAVAQPSRDEESKVIRSPGFLKPEALVRYLGRMDSITQEQMKVYWEGKDEVQVYPLAKTLTLGLACRFFLGIDEPERIARLVSNFDDVTVGMHSLIINFPGTTFYKATKAADALRKELRIVIQEKKAAMAAGGPMHDILSHMIAASDPSGKLMPEAEVADKIMGLLTAGYSTVATAMTFFMKYVGERPDIYAKVLAEQMEIANSKKPGDFLEWEDINKMKYSWNVLYEVMRFTPPLQGTFREALTDFTYAGYTIPKGWKVYWTVSTTNMNPEYFPNPEKFDPSRYDDLNAFPAFTFVPFGGGPRMCPGKEYARLAILTFVHNVVKRFKWEVLFPKEKITGDMMPTPEKGLPVCLTPMETLYLIFSVGAAFLAFIIFALKGKSDDGKNLPPGSMGWPIVGESIEFLFGKPENFVFKRMRKYSPDIFKTYILGEKTAVICGPSGHKFLFSNEQKYFTAFRPHSMQKMFRSYKAAAPTASAAPAVAQPSRDEESKVIRSPGFLKPEALVRYLGKMDSITQEQMKAYWEGKDEVKVYPLAKTLTLSLACRFFLGIDDSERIARLVSNFDDVTVGMHSLIINFPGTTFYKATKAADALRKELRIVIQEKKAAMAAGGPMHDILSHMIVASDPSGKHMPEAEVADKIMGLLTAGYSTVATAMTFFMKYVGERPDIYAKVLAEHKEIADSKKPGDFLEWEDINKMKYSWNVLYEVMRFTPPLQGTFREALTDFTYAGYTIPKGWKVYWTVSTTNMNPQYFPNPEKFDPSRYEDLNAFPAFTLVPFGGGPRMCPGKEYARLAILTFVHNVVKRFEWEVLFPKEKITGDMMPTPEKGLPVRLRRH
;
A
#
# COMPACT_ATOMS: atom_id res chain seq x y z
N MET A 1 41.36 -21.18 12.41
CA MET A 1 41.99 -19.96 11.85
C MET A 1 42.92 -20.28 10.69
N GLU A 2 43.81 -21.26 10.82
CA GLU A 2 44.78 -21.64 9.79
C GLU A 2 44.16 -22.06 8.45
N THR A 3 43.03 -22.78 8.46
CA THR A 3 42.31 -23.18 7.23
C THR A 3 41.74 -21.97 6.47
N LEU A 4 41.33 -20.91 7.19
CA LEU A 4 40.83 -19.68 6.57
C LEU A 4 41.99 -18.86 5.97
N TYR A 5 43.12 -18.80 6.66
CA TYR A 5 44.34 -18.15 6.15
C TYR A 5 44.92 -18.86 4.92
N LEU A 6 44.90 -20.19 4.89
CA LEU A 6 45.35 -20.97 3.73
C LEU A 6 44.43 -20.75 2.52
N VAL A 7 43.12 -20.72 2.72
CA VAL A 7 42.14 -20.44 1.65
C VAL A 7 42.27 -19.00 1.12
N LEU A 8 42.46 -18.02 2.01
CA LEU A 8 42.65 -16.62 1.62
C LEU A 8 43.98 -16.39 0.89
N SER A 9 45.06 -17.03 1.31
CA SER A 9 46.38 -16.92 0.67
C SER A 9 46.44 -17.65 -0.67
N LEU A 10 45.85 -18.84 -0.80
CA LEU A 10 45.65 -19.51 -2.09
C LEU A 10 44.76 -18.68 -3.02
N GLY A 11 43.69 -18.09 -2.51
CA GLY A 11 42.83 -17.18 -3.27
C GLY A 11 43.57 -15.95 -3.78
N ALA A 12 44.39 -15.33 -2.93
CA ALA A 12 45.22 -14.17 -3.30
C ALA A 12 46.32 -14.54 -4.33
N ALA A 13 46.95 -15.70 -4.19
CA ALA A 13 47.94 -16.19 -5.14
C ALA A 13 47.32 -16.54 -6.51
N LEU A 14 46.12 -17.13 -6.52
CA LEU A 14 45.37 -17.39 -7.76
C LEU A 14 44.93 -16.09 -8.44
N LEU A 15 44.51 -15.10 -7.66
CA LEU A 15 44.14 -13.76 -8.15
C LEU A 15 45.35 -13.03 -8.73
N ALA A 16 46.51 -13.07 -8.06
CA ALA A 16 47.74 -12.48 -8.55
C ALA A 16 48.25 -13.18 -9.83
N PHE A 17 48.19 -14.52 -9.87
CA PHE A 17 48.57 -15.32 -11.04
C PHE A 17 47.65 -15.06 -12.23
N THR A 18 46.34 -14.94 -12.02
CA THR A 18 45.39 -14.60 -13.11
C THR A 18 45.57 -13.17 -13.61
N ILE A 19 45.86 -12.18 -12.75
CA ILE A 19 46.20 -10.82 -13.17
C ILE A 19 47.50 -10.79 -13.99
N PHE A 20 48.52 -11.56 -13.60
CA PHE A 20 49.81 -11.63 -14.32
C PHE A 20 49.76 -12.44 -15.61
N ALA A 21 49.05 -13.59 -15.62
CA ALA A 21 48.93 -14.47 -16.79
C ALA A 21 47.99 -13.91 -17.87
N PHE A 22 47.06 -13.02 -17.50
CA PHE A 22 46.13 -12.36 -18.43
C PHE A 22 46.46 -10.88 -18.68
N LYS A 23 47.68 -10.42 -18.38
CA LYS A 23 48.21 -9.17 -18.98
C LYS A 23 48.16 -9.34 -20.50
N GLY A 24 47.18 -8.70 -21.13
CA GLY A 24 46.81 -8.93 -22.51
C GLY A 24 47.98 -8.73 -23.48
N LYS A 25 48.05 -9.58 -24.51
CA LYS A 25 48.81 -9.30 -25.74
C LYS A 25 48.44 -7.89 -26.21
N SER A 26 49.46 -7.10 -26.56
CA SER A 26 49.28 -5.75 -27.11
C SER A 26 48.27 -5.78 -28.26
N ASP A 27 47.33 -4.82 -28.28
CA ASP A 27 46.45 -4.59 -29.43
C ASP A 27 47.34 -4.52 -30.70
N ASP A 28 47.04 -5.31 -31.75
CA ASP A 28 47.84 -5.50 -32.98
C ASP A 28 47.98 -4.23 -33.87
N GLY A 29 48.25 -3.06 -33.28
CA GLY A 29 48.37 -1.78 -33.98
C GLY A 29 47.06 -1.22 -34.55
N LYS A 30 45.90 -1.86 -34.30
CA LYS A 30 44.60 -1.40 -34.78
C LYS A 30 44.02 -0.28 -33.89
N ASN A 31 43.41 0.74 -34.50
CA ASN A 31 42.72 1.82 -33.79
C ASN A 31 41.36 1.35 -33.24
N LEU A 32 41.36 0.61 -32.13
CA LEU A 32 40.15 0.07 -31.51
C LEU A 32 39.33 1.15 -30.78
N PRO A 33 38.01 0.97 -30.60
CA PRO A 33 37.20 1.90 -29.81
C PRO A 33 37.74 2.10 -28.39
N PRO A 34 37.54 3.28 -27.77
CA PRO A 34 37.94 3.52 -26.39
C PRO A 34 37.10 2.65 -25.43
N GLY A 35 37.64 2.25 -24.28
CA GLY A 35 36.89 1.48 -23.29
C GLY A 35 37.74 0.47 -22.50
N SER A 36 37.10 -0.17 -21.53
CA SER A 36 37.73 -1.13 -20.61
C SER A 36 37.31 -2.55 -20.93
N MET A 37 38.25 -3.50 -20.88
CA MET A 37 37.93 -4.93 -20.97
C MET A 37 37.56 -5.54 -19.59
N GLY A 38 37.59 -4.76 -18.51
CA GLY A 38 37.24 -5.20 -17.17
C GLY A 38 38.18 -6.26 -16.59
N TRP A 39 37.64 -7.12 -15.73
CA TRP A 39 38.39 -8.18 -15.04
C TRP A 39 38.84 -9.30 -15.99
N PRO A 40 39.95 -10.00 -15.69
CA PRO A 40 40.29 -11.24 -16.39
C PRO A 40 39.11 -12.22 -16.38
N ILE A 41 38.85 -12.88 -17.51
CA ILE A 41 37.82 -13.93 -17.71
C ILE A 41 36.35 -13.45 -17.71
N VAL A 42 35.92 -12.59 -16.79
CA VAL A 42 34.51 -12.14 -16.69
C VAL A 42 34.26 -10.74 -17.26
N GLY A 43 35.34 -9.98 -17.48
CA GLY A 43 35.32 -8.59 -17.93
C GLY A 43 34.41 -7.71 -17.09
N GLU A 44 33.47 -7.05 -17.76
CA GLU A 44 32.49 -6.15 -17.16
C GLU A 44 31.09 -6.79 -17.05
N SER A 45 30.98 -8.11 -17.27
CA SER A 45 29.69 -8.82 -17.32
C SER A 45 28.85 -8.69 -16.04
N ILE A 46 29.49 -8.61 -14.88
CA ILE A 46 28.79 -8.47 -13.59
C ILE A 46 28.13 -7.08 -13.49
N GLU A 47 28.85 -6.01 -13.82
CA GLU A 47 28.28 -4.65 -13.80
C GLU A 47 27.21 -4.49 -14.88
N PHE A 48 27.40 -5.10 -16.05
CA PHE A 48 26.41 -5.09 -17.13
C PHE A 48 25.10 -5.79 -16.73
N LEU A 49 25.16 -6.99 -16.15
CA LEU A 49 23.97 -7.78 -15.81
C LEU A 49 23.27 -7.31 -14.54
N PHE A 50 24.03 -6.97 -13.49
CA PHE A 50 23.47 -6.67 -12.17
C PHE A 50 23.39 -5.17 -11.87
N GLY A 51 24.09 -4.31 -12.64
CA GLY A 51 24.08 -2.85 -12.49
C GLY A 51 23.03 -2.11 -13.34
N LYS A 52 22.16 -2.87 -14.02
CA LYS A 52 21.26 -2.44 -15.11
C LYS A 52 22.01 -2.08 -16.41
N PRO A 53 21.74 -2.75 -17.54
CA PRO A 53 22.42 -2.51 -18.81
C PRO A 53 22.38 -1.04 -19.26
N GLU A 54 21.27 -0.33 -19.06
CA GLU A 54 21.13 1.08 -19.45
C GLU A 54 22.09 1.99 -18.67
N ASN A 55 22.22 1.79 -17.35
CA ASN A 55 23.13 2.57 -16.52
C ASN A 55 24.58 2.26 -16.88
N PHE A 56 24.88 0.98 -17.12
CA PHE A 56 26.19 0.54 -17.60
C PHE A 56 26.57 1.28 -18.88
N VAL A 57 25.69 1.27 -19.88
CA VAL A 57 25.92 1.91 -21.19
C VAL A 57 26.07 3.42 -21.05
N PHE A 58 25.16 4.11 -20.35
CA PHE A 58 25.24 5.56 -20.16
C PHE A 58 26.54 6.00 -19.46
N LYS A 59 26.97 5.24 -18.44
CA LYS A 59 28.23 5.50 -17.75
C LYS A 59 29.41 5.40 -18.71
N ARG A 60 29.46 4.38 -19.57
CA ARG A 60 30.53 4.21 -20.57
C ARG A 60 30.48 5.25 -21.68
N MET A 61 29.29 5.66 -22.12
CA MET A 61 29.14 6.74 -23.08
C MET A 61 29.76 8.05 -22.57
N ARG A 62 29.57 8.36 -21.27
CA ARG A 62 30.15 9.55 -20.64
C ARG A 62 31.66 9.44 -20.41
N MET A 63 32.15 8.26 -20.07
CA MET A 63 33.57 8.05 -19.76
C MET A 63 34.46 7.93 -21.01
N TYR A 64 33.95 7.33 -22.08
CA TYR A 64 34.77 6.91 -23.22
C TYR A 64 34.38 7.62 -24.52
N SER A 65 33.15 7.42 -24.98
CA SER A 65 32.65 8.07 -26.20
C SER A 65 31.12 7.93 -26.30
N PRO A 66 30.41 9.00 -26.71
CA PRO A 66 28.97 8.95 -26.93
C PRO A 66 28.55 8.14 -28.17
N GLU A 67 29.48 7.78 -29.06
CA GLU A 67 29.19 7.08 -30.32
C GLU A 67 29.53 5.59 -30.27
N ILE A 68 30.66 5.21 -29.66
CA ILE A 68 31.12 3.81 -29.61
C ILE A 68 32.13 3.58 -28.50
N PHE A 69 32.06 2.43 -27.82
CA PHE A 69 33.09 1.99 -26.88
C PHE A 69 33.32 0.47 -26.92
N LYS A 70 34.50 0.02 -26.49
CA LYS A 70 34.83 -1.41 -26.33
C LYS A 70 34.60 -1.90 -24.90
N THR A 71 34.16 -3.15 -24.77
CA THR A 71 34.03 -3.84 -23.49
C THR A 71 34.19 -5.36 -23.67
N TYR A 72 34.28 -6.10 -22.57
CA TYR A 72 34.18 -7.55 -22.54
C TYR A 72 33.00 -7.96 -21.68
N ILE A 73 31.92 -8.41 -22.31
CA ILE A 73 30.68 -8.79 -21.64
C ILE A 73 30.18 -10.13 -22.19
N LEU A 74 29.57 -10.94 -21.31
CA LEU A 74 29.02 -12.26 -21.65
C LEU A 74 30.03 -13.21 -22.33
N GLY A 75 31.31 -13.08 -21.95
CA GLY A 75 32.41 -13.89 -22.48
C GLY A 75 32.96 -13.42 -23.84
N GLU A 76 32.54 -12.25 -24.32
CA GLU A 76 32.82 -11.80 -25.68
C GLU A 76 33.41 -10.38 -25.72
N LYS A 77 34.44 -10.20 -26.57
CA LYS A 77 34.93 -8.87 -26.93
C LYS A 77 33.85 -8.15 -27.74
N THR A 78 33.38 -7.03 -27.21
CA THR A 78 32.17 -6.37 -27.69
C THR A 78 32.43 -4.89 -27.96
N ALA A 79 32.05 -4.41 -29.14
CA ALA A 79 31.88 -2.99 -29.41
C ALA A 79 30.42 -2.62 -29.15
N VAL A 80 30.17 -1.58 -28.34
CA VAL A 80 28.82 -1.04 -28.13
C VAL A 80 28.67 0.18 -29.02
N ILE A 81 27.74 0.11 -29.98
CA ILE A 81 27.44 1.20 -30.91
C ILE A 81 26.22 1.97 -30.38
N CYS A 82 26.33 3.29 -30.29
CA CYS A 82 25.38 4.16 -29.60
C CYS A 82 24.70 5.17 -30.54
N GLY A 83 23.49 5.58 -30.18
CA GLY A 83 22.77 6.68 -30.83
C GLY A 83 22.16 6.32 -32.19
N PRO A 84 21.42 7.25 -32.79
CA PRO A 84 20.66 7.01 -34.02
C PRO A 84 21.55 6.72 -35.24
N SER A 85 22.70 7.40 -35.36
CA SER A 85 23.70 7.12 -36.41
C SER A 85 24.24 5.69 -36.31
N GLY A 86 24.49 5.23 -35.08
CA GLY A 86 24.95 3.88 -34.81
C GLY A 86 23.91 2.82 -35.10
N HIS A 87 22.67 3.05 -34.64
CA HIS A 87 21.52 2.21 -34.98
C HIS A 87 21.33 2.10 -36.50
N LYS A 88 21.33 3.23 -37.23
CA LYS A 88 21.25 3.27 -38.69
C LYS A 88 22.37 2.46 -39.33
N PHE A 89 23.62 2.69 -38.92
CA PHE A 89 24.77 1.97 -39.47
C PHE A 89 24.63 0.45 -39.30
N LEU A 90 24.25 0.00 -38.09
CA LEU A 90 24.07 -1.41 -37.81
C LEU A 90 22.93 -2.02 -38.63
N PHE A 91 21.75 -1.39 -38.64
CA PHE A 91 20.56 -1.94 -39.31
C PHE A 91 20.62 -1.89 -40.83
N SER A 92 21.28 -0.88 -41.41
CA SER A 92 21.43 -0.75 -42.87
C SER A 92 22.54 -1.62 -43.45
N ASN A 93 23.43 -2.18 -42.62
CA ASN A 93 24.56 -3.01 -43.08
C ASN A 93 24.50 -4.45 -42.53
N GLU A 94 23.32 -4.93 -42.15
CA GLU A 94 23.09 -6.36 -41.88
C GLU A 94 23.49 -7.18 -43.11
N GLN A 95 24.06 -8.38 -42.90
CA GLN A 95 24.65 -9.28 -43.90
C GLN A 95 25.92 -8.76 -44.60
N LYS A 96 26.13 -7.45 -44.70
CA LYS A 96 27.38 -6.87 -45.22
C LYS A 96 28.50 -6.88 -44.18
N TYR A 97 28.27 -6.24 -43.04
CA TYR A 97 29.25 -6.18 -41.94
C TYR A 97 28.85 -7.06 -40.76
N PHE A 98 27.56 -7.39 -40.63
CA PHE A 98 27.00 -7.99 -39.43
C PHE A 98 26.21 -9.25 -39.72
N THR A 99 26.29 -10.21 -38.80
CA THR A 99 25.31 -11.31 -38.68
C THR A 99 24.72 -11.36 -37.28
N ALA A 100 23.56 -11.98 -37.13
CA ALA A 100 22.90 -12.10 -35.82
C ALA A 100 23.70 -13.01 -34.89
N PHE A 101 24.10 -12.46 -33.74
CA PHE A 101 24.70 -13.21 -32.65
C PHE A 101 23.70 -13.37 -31.49
N ARG A 102 23.79 -14.48 -30.77
CA ARG A 102 23.05 -14.73 -29.53
C ARG A 102 24.05 -15.08 -28.44
N PRO A 103 23.89 -14.57 -27.21
CA PRO A 103 24.76 -14.97 -26.10
C PRO A 103 24.83 -16.49 -25.95
N HIS A 104 25.99 -17.01 -25.53
CA HIS A 104 26.24 -18.44 -25.40
C HIS A 104 25.24 -19.14 -24.46
N SER A 105 24.78 -18.45 -23.41
CA SER A 105 23.68 -18.89 -22.54
C SER A 105 22.42 -19.23 -23.35
N MET A 106 22.00 -18.33 -24.23
CA MET A 106 20.85 -18.50 -25.13
C MET A 106 21.10 -19.64 -26.14
N GLN A 107 22.29 -19.72 -26.74
CA GLN A 107 22.61 -20.80 -27.69
C GLN A 107 22.59 -22.21 -27.06
N LYS A 108 22.85 -22.32 -25.74
CA LYS A 108 22.76 -23.60 -25.03
C LYS A 108 21.31 -24.04 -24.80
N MET A 109 20.40 -23.11 -24.58
CA MET A 109 18.97 -23.41 -24.40
C MET A 109 18.26 -23.64 -25.72
N PHE A 110 18.51 -22.81 -26.73
CA PHE A 110 17.94 -22.92 -28.07
C PHE A 110 19.02 -23.42 -29.03
N ARG A 111 19.15 -24.76 -29.17
CA ARG A 111 20.32 -25.35 -29.84
C ARG A 111 20.32 -25.06 -31.34
N SER A 112 19.16 -24.78 -31.93
CA SER A 112 19.00 -24.27 -33.30
C SER A 112 19.69 -22.92 -33.55
N TYR A 113 20.11 -22.18 -32.51
CA TYR A 113 20.84 -20.92 -32.67
C TYR A 113 22.35 -21.07 -32.79
N LYS A 114 22.92 -22.26 -32.54
CA LYS A 114 24.35 -22.53 -32.77
C LYS A 114 24.64 -22.55 -34.28
N ALA A 115 25.69 -21.84 -34.70
CA ALA A 115 26.25 -22.05 -36.04
C ALA A 115 26.93 -23.42 -36.10
N ALA A 116 26.87 -24.10 -37.25
CA ALA A 116 27.63 -25.33 -37.47
C ALA A 116 29.14 -25.06 -37.29
N ALA A 117 29.87 -26.06 -36.77
CA ALA A 117 31.30 -25.96 -36.53
C ALA A 117 32.09 -25.74 -37.84
N PRO A 118 33.29 -25.12 -37.80
CA PRO A 118 34.08 -24.77 -39.00
C PRO A 118 34.68 -25.97 -39.77
N THR A 119 34.40 -27.21 -39.37
CA THR A 119 35.12 -28.40 -39.83
C THR A 119 34.43 -29.20 -40.94
N ALA A 120 33.28 -28.74 -41.46
CA ALA A 120 32.69 -29.36 -42.65
C ALA A 120 33.19 -28.64 -43.93
N PRO A 121 33.57 -29.37 -45.00
CA PRO A 121 33.96 -28.76 -46.26
C PRO A 121 32.83 -27.86 -46.75
N ALA A 122 33.19 -26.76 -47.42
CA ALA A 122 32.29 -25.77 -48.01
C ALA A 122 31.40 -26.38 -49.12
N VAL A 123 30.47 -27.26 -48.74
CA VAL A 123 29.22 -27.45 -49.47
C VAL A 123 28.37 -26.26 -49.09
N ALA A 124 27.94 -25.50 -50.10
CA ALA A 124 27.09 -24.32 -49.96
C ALA A 124 25.85 -24.66 -49.11
N GLN A 125 25.98 -24.50 -47.79
CA GLN A 125 24.84 -24.56 -46.90
C GLN A 125 24.02 -23.30 -47.14
N PRO A 126 22.70 -23.44 -47.21
CA PRO A 126 21.86 -22.31 -47.49
C PRO A 126 22.11 -21.24 -46.42
N SER A 127 22.36 -20.01 -46.88
CA SER A 127 22.54 -18.87 -45.99
C SER A 127 21.39 -18.82 -44.98
N ARG A 128 21.63 -18.30 -43.77
CA ARG A 128 20.59 -18.06 -42.76
C ARG A 128 19.37 -17.26 -43.27
N ASP A 129 19.44 -16.70 -44.47
CA ASP A 129 18.31 -16.12 -45.18
C ASP A 129 17.25 -17.16 -45.56
N GLU A 130 17.61 -18.42 -45.80
CA GLU A 130 16.65 -19.51 -46.02
C GLU A 130 15.93 -19.93 -44.73
N GLU A 131 16.60 -20.00 -43.58
CA GLU A 131 15.95 -20.22 -42.29
C GLU A 131 15.01 -19.07 -41.91
N SER A 132 15.44 -17.83 -42.18
CA SER A 132 14.62 -16.63 -41.98
C SER A 132 13.43 -16.60 -42.94
N LYS A 133 13.61 -17.11 -44.17
CA LYS A 133 12.52 -17.31 -45.13
C LYS A 133 11.51 -18.30 -44.60
N VAL A 134 11.85 -19.45 -44.01
CA VAL A 134 10.84 -20.41 -43.52
C VAL A 134 9.90 -19.81 -42.45
N ILE A 135 10.42 -19.02 -41.50
CA ILE A 135 9.58 -18.33 -40.50
C ILE A 135 8.79 -17.16 -41.11
N ARG A 136 9.29 -16.54 -42.20
CA ARG A 136 8.67 -15.39 -42.89
C ARG A 136 7.75 -15.78 -44.06
N SER A 137 7.95 -16.96 -44.63
CA SER A 137 7.42 -17.44 -45.91
C SER A 137 6.50 -18.62 -45.65
N PRO A 138 5.47 -18.35 -44.84
CA PRO A 138 4.12 -18.30 -45.42
C PRO A 138 3.33 -17.02 -45.05
N GLY A 139 4.00 -16.00 -44.48
CA GLY A 139 3.32 -14.76 -44.10
C GLY A 139 2.45 -14.84 -42.84
N PHE A 140 2.63 -15.85 -41.97
CA PHE A 140 1.82 -16.06 -40.76
C PHE A 140 1.84 -14.91 -39.75
N LEU A 141 2.91 -14.13 -39.72
CA LEU A 141 3.01 -12.94 -38.87
C LEU A 141 2.71 -11.64 -39.64
N LYS A 142 2.25 -11.74 -40.89
CA LYS A 142 1.76 -10.59 -41.66
C LYS A 142 0.32 -10.26 -41.24
N PRO A 143 -0.12 -9.01 -41.44
CA PRO A 143 -1.49 -8.58 -41.14
C PRO A 143 -2.55 -9.55 -41.66
N GLU A 144 -2.44 -10.03 -42.91
CA GLU A 144 -3.50 -10.82 -43.57
C GLU A 144 -3.78 -12.15 -42.85
N ALA A 145 -2.75 -12.78 -42.29
CA ALA A 145 -2.88 -14.01 -41.51
C ALA A 145 -3.38 -13.74 -40.09
N LEU A 146 -2.88 -12.67 -39.47
CA LEU A 146 -3.22 -12.29 -38.10
C LEU A 146 -4.68 -11.83 -37.94
N VAL A 147 -5.24 -11.15 -38.95
CA VAL A 147 -6.64 -10.70 -38.97
C VAL A 147 -7.61 -11.87 -38.73
N ARG A 148 -7.33 -13.05 -39.30
CA ARG A 148 -8.15 -14.25 -39.14
C ARG A 148 -8.15 -14.80 -37.71
N TYR A 149 -7.10 -14.49 -36.95
CA TYR A 149 -6.94 -14.94 -35.57
C TYR A 149 -7.43 -13.90 -34.55
N LEU A 150 -7.63 -12.64 -34.97
CA LEU A 150 -7.99 -11.53 -34.08
C LEU A 150 -9.27 -11.79 -33.27
N GLY A 151 -10.35 -12.26 -33.90
CA GLY A 151 -11.58 -12.58 -33.18
C GLY A 151 -11.38 -13.65 -32.11
N ARG A 152 -10.51 -14.63 -32.38
CA ARG A 152 -10.12 -15.65 -31.40
C ARG A 152 -9.25 -15.06 -30.29
N MET A 153 -8.29 -14.18 -30.60
CA MET A 153 -7.50 -13.46 -29.58
C MET A 153 -8.40 -12.70 -28.61
N ASP A 154 -9.40 -12.00 -29.15
CA ASP A 154 -10.36 -11.23 -28.36
C ASP A 154 -11.20 -12.14 -27.48
N SER A 155 -11.77 -13.21 -28.04
CA SER A 155 -12.50 -14.22 -27.27
C SER A 155 -11.68 -14.79 -26.10
N ILE A 156 -10.42 -15.19 -26.35
CA ILE A 156 -9.50 -15.69 -25.33
C ILE A 156 -9.25 -14.65 -24.24
N THR A 157 -9.02 -13.40 -24.66
CA THR A 157 -8.75 -12.30 -23.73
C THR A 157 -9.96 -12.04 -22.84
N GLN A 158 -11.17 -12.04 -23.41
CA GLN A 158 -12.41 -11.90 -22.67
C GLN A 158 -12.63 -13.04 -21.67
N GLU A 159 -12.39 -14.29 -22.08
CA GLU A 159 -12.48 -15.46 -21.20
C GLU A 159 -11.51 -15.35 -20.01
N GLN A 160 -10.26 -14.98 -20.27
CA GLN A 160 -9.26 -14.80 -19.21
C GLN A 160 -9.63 -13.66 -18.25
N MET A 161 -10.15 -12.55 -18.76
CA MET A 161 -10.65 -11.45 -17.94
C MET A 161 -11.79 -11.91 -17.03
N LYS A 162 -12.75 -12.66 -17.57
CA LYS A 162 -13.86 -13.21 -16.79
C LYS A 162 -13.41 -14.17 -15.69
N VAL A 163 -12.45 -15.05 -15.98
CA VAL A 163 -12.00 -16.07 -15.03
C VAL A 163 -11.10 -15.49 -13.93
N TYR A 164 -10.17 -14.60 -14.30
CA TYR A 164 -9.08 -14.19 -13.40
C TYR A 164 -9.17 -12.75 -12.90
N TRP A 165 -10.00 -11.89 -13.50
CA TRP A 165 -10.09 -10.47 -13.16
C TRP A 165 -11.46 -10.08 -12.61
N GLU A 166 -12.56 -10.53 -13.23
CA GLU A 166 -13.91 -10.21 -12.76
C GLU A 166 -14.18 -10.81 -11.37
N GLY A 167 -14.81 -10.01 -10.49
CA GLY A 167 -15.09 -10.40 -9.10
C GLY A 167 -13.87 -10.44 -8.18
N LYS A 168 -12.71 -9.93 -8.61
CA LYS A 168 -11.51 -9.79 -7.79
C LYS A 168 -11.27 -8.31 -7.44
N ASP A 169 -11.06 -8.03 -6.16
CA ASP A 169 -10.72 -6.69 -5.68
C ASP A 169 -9.27 -6.32 -6.04
N GLU A 170 -8.36 -7.29 -5.98
CA GLU A 170 -6.93 -7.13 -6.25
C GLU A 170 -6.41 -8.24 -7.18
N VAL A 171 -5.56 -7.88 -8.14
CA VAL A 171 -4.88 -8.85 -9.03
C VAL A 171 -3.41 -8.50 -9.21
N GLN A 172 -2.56 -9.51 -9.40
CA GLN A 172 -1.16 -9.33 -9.85
C GLN A 172 -1.11 -9.32 -11.38
N VAL A 173 -0.83 -8.17 -11.97
CA VAL A 173 -0.92 -8.00 -13.43
C VAL A 173 0.13 -8.82 -14.18
N TYR A 174 1.38 -8.84 -13.72
CA TYR A 174 2.47 -9.47 -14.46
C TYR A 174 2.28 -10.98 -14.65
N PRO A 175 1.95 -11.77 -13.61
CA PRO A 175 1.60 -13.18 -13.78
C PRO A 175 0.40 -13.41 -14.70
N LEU A 176 -0.66 -12.60 -14.60
CA LEU A 176 -1.86 -12.76 -15.43
C LEU A 176 -1.59 -12.40 -16.89
N ALA A 177 -0.82 -11.34 -17.15
CA ALA A 177 -0.38 -10.97 -18.49
C ALA A 177 0.45 -12.09 -19.12
N LYS A 178 1.36 -12.73 -18.36
CA LYS A 178 2.13 -13.90 -18.79
C LYS A 178 1.24 -15.09 -19.15
N THR A 179 0.27 -15.42 -18.30
CA THR A 179 -0.68 -16.51 -18.57
C THR A 179 -1.48 -16.24 -19.84
N LEU A 180 -2.00 -15.02 -20.02
CA LEU A 180 -2.73 -14.61 -21.22
C LEU A 180 -1.84 -14.73 -22.46
N THR A 181 -0.63 -14.16 -22.45
CA THR A 181 0.23 -14.15 -23.64
C THR A 181 0.76 -15.53 -23.98
N LEU A 182 1.04 -16.39 -23.00
CA LEU A 182 1.39 -17.78 -23.26
C LEU A 182 0.20 -18.52 -23.87
N GLY A 183 -1.01 -18.29 -23.35
CA GLY A 183 -2.24 -18.86 -23.91
C GLY A 183 -2.48 -18.46 -25.36
N LEU A 184 -2.33 -17.17 -25.68
CA LEU A 184 -2.40 -16.67 -27.05
C LEU A 184 -1.31 -17.28 -27.93
N ALA A 185 -0.07 -17.38 -27.44
CA ALA A 185 1.05 -17.92 -28.19
C ALA A 185 0.90 -19.43 -28.44
N CYS A 186 0.50 -20.23 -27.44
CA CYS A 186 0.25 -21.66 -27.60
C CYS A 186 -0.89 -21.93 -28.59
N ARG A 187 -1.99 -21.17 -28.52
CA ARG A 187 -3.12 -21.32 -29.45
C ARG A 187 -2.74 -20.92 -30.87
N PHE A 188 -2.01 -19.83 -31.04
CA PHE A 188 -1.62 -19.34 -32.36
C PHE A 188 -0.48 -20.16 -33.00
N PHE A 189 0.54 -20.52 -32.22
CA PHE A 189 1.74 -21.18 -32.73
C PHE A 189 1.63 -22.70 -32.75
N LEU A 190 0.91 -23.31 -31.79
CA LEU A 190 0.82 -24.77 -31.63
C LEU A 190 -0.58 -25.32 -31.90
N GLY A 191 -1.62 -24.48 -31.90
CA GLY A 191 -3.01 -24.92 -31.94
C GLY A 191 -3.45 -25.68 -30.68
N ILE A 192 -2.82 -25.44 -29.53
CA ILE A 192 -3.20 -26.05 -28.24
C ILE A 192 -4.21 -25.13 -27.54
N ASP A 193 -5.35 -25.69 -27.12
CA ASP A 193 -6.43 -24.96 -26.45
C ASP A 193 -6.64 -25.39 -24.98
N GLU A 194 -5.82 -26.30 -24.46
CA GLU A 194 -5.98 -26.86 -23.10
C GLU A 194 -5.37 -25.93 -22.03
N PRO A 195 -6.19 -25.22 -21.21
CA PRO A 195 -5.67 -24.20 -20.31
C PRO A 195 -4.76 -24.78 -19.22
N GLU A 196 -5.08 -25.97 -18.70
CA GLU A 196 -4.26 -26.65 -17.68
C GLU A 196 -2.90 -27.06 -18.22
N ARG A 197 -2.83 -27.50 -19.48
CA ARG A 197 -1.57 -27.86 -20.14
C ARG A 197 -0.70 -26.63 -20.30
N ILE A 198 -1.27 -25.52 -20.74
CA ILE A 198 -0.60 -24.23 -20.91
C ILE A 198 -0.07 -23.70 -19.57
N ALA A 199 -0.89 -23.74 -18.52
CA ALA A 199 -0.53 -23.24 -17.18
C ALA A 199 0.73 -23.95 -16.61
N ARG A 200 0.91 -25.24 -16.88
CA ARG A 200 2.10 -26.02 -16.45
C ARG A 200 3.40 -25.59 -17.14
N LEU A 201 3.33 -24.85 -18.25
CA LEU A 201 4.51 -24.42 -19.02
C LEU A 201 5.05 -23.06 -18.59
N VAL A 202 4.23 -22.24 -17.92
CA VAL A 202 4.56 -20.85 -17.55
C VAL A 202 5.88 -20.76 -16.77
N SER A 203 6.05 -21.57 -15.72
CA SER A 203 7.25 -21.55 -14.88
C SER A 203 8.51 -21.92 -15.66
N ASN A 204 8.43 -22.90 -16.56
CA ASN A 204 9.57 -23.29 -17.39
C ASN A 204 9.94 -22.17 -18.39
N PHE A 205 8.95 -21.50 -18.99
CA PHE A 205 9.21 -20.35 -19.86
C PHE A 205 9.80 -19.16 -19.10
N ASP A 206 9.41 -18.94 -17.85
CA ASP A 206 10.02 -17.94 -16.98
C ASP A 206 11.50 -18.24 -16.71
N ASP A 207 11.82 -19.48 -16.31
CA ASP A 207 13.20 -19.90 -16.06
C ASP A 207 14.07 -19.76 -17.32
N VAL A 208 13.56 -20.14 -18.50
CA VAL A 208 14.27 -19.96 -19.79
C VAL A 208 14.49 -18.48 -20.11
N THR A 209 13.47 -17.63 -19.89
CA THR A 209 13.53 -16.19 -20.18
C THR A 209 14.60 -15.49 -19.34
N VAL A 210 14.69 -15.81 -18.06
CA VAL A 210 15.72 -15.23 -17.17
C VAL A 210 17.10 -15.84 -17.45
N GLY A 211 17.15 -17.12 -17.83
CA GLY A 211 18.40 -17.81 -18.14
C GLY A 211 19.14 -17.34 -19.39
N MET A 212 18.43 -16.83 -20.41
CA MET A 212 19.05 -16.53 -21.72
C MET A 212 20.09 -15.42 -21.70
N HIS A 213 20.08 -14.56 -20.69
CA HIS A 213 21.06 -13.49 -20.53
C HIS A 213 22.00 -13.69 -19.32
N SER A 214 21.97 -14.87 -18.69
CA SER A 214 22.77 -15.17 -17.48
C SER A 214 24.21 -15.61 -17.77
N LEU A 215 25.06 -15.55 -16.73
CA LEU A 215 26.38 -16.19 -16.74
C LEU A 215 26.23 -17.72 -16.82
N ILE A 216 27.10 -18.38 -17.59
CA ILE A 216 27.05 -19.83 -17.87
C ILE A 216 27.68 -20.61 -16.71
N ILE A 217 27.09 -20.49 -15.52
CA ILE A 217 27.47 -21.25 -14.34
C ILE A 217 26.43 -22.35 -14.19
N ASN A 218 26.77 -23.58 -14.60
CA ASN A 218 25.83 -24.69 -14.60
C ASN A 218 25.92 -25.52 -13.31
N PHE A 219 25.58 -24.90 -12.18
CA PHE A 219 25.60 -25.52 -10.86
C PHE A 219 24.22 -25.48 -10.20
N PRO A 220 23.77 -26.53 -9.47
CA PRO A 220 22.47 -26.51 -8.79
C PRO A 220 22.24 -25.25 -7.97
N GLY A 221 21.07 -24.60 -8.16
CA GLY A 221 20.71 -23.34 -7.50
C GLY A 221 20.99 -22.08 -8.33
N THR A 222 21.81 -22.15 -9.36
CA THR A 222 22.07 -21.01 -10.27
C THR A 222 20.96 -20.81 -11.30
N THR A 223 20.82 -19.58 -11.80
CA THR A 223 19.86 -19.22 -12.87
C THR A 223 20.05 -20.07 -14.13
N PHE A 224 21.29 -20.21 -14.60
CA PHE A 224 21.59 -20.94 -15.83
C PHE A 224 21.28 -22.45 -15.70
N TYR A 225 21.50 -23.05 -14.52
CA TYR A 225 21.13 -24.44 -14.24
C TYR A 225 19.62 -24.65 -14.32
N LYS A 226 18.82 -23.80 -13.64
CA LYS A 226 17.35 -23.87 -13.68
C LYS A 226 16.82 -23.73 -15.10
N ALA A 227 17.32 -22.74 -15.83
CA ALA A 227 16.94 -22.47 -17.21
C ALA A 227 17.27 -23.64 -18.16
N THR A 228 18.41 -24.30 -17.96
CA THR A 228 18.78 -25.50 -18.75
C THR A 228 17.80 -26.65 -18.49
N LYS A 229 17.43 -26.89 -17.22
CA LYS A 229 16.43 -27.92 -16.86
C LYS A 229 15.05 -27.59 -17.44
N ALA A 230 14.64 -26.33 -17.35
CA ALA A 230 13.39 -25.86 -17.93
C ALA A 230 13.36 -26.01 -19.47
N ALA A 231 14.45 -25.67 -20.16
CA ALA A 231 14.57 -25.86 -21.61
C ALA A 231 14.48 -27.34 -22.01
N ASP A 232 15.08 -28.25 -21.23
CA ASP A 232 14.96 -29.70 -21.47
C ASP A 232 13.52 -30.20 -21.25
N ALA A 233 12.84 -29.71 -20.21
CA ALA A 233 11.43 -30.04 -19.95
C ALA A 233 10.50 -29.54 -21.07
N LEU A 234 10.67 -28.27 -21.49
CA LEU A 234 9.91 -27.70 -22.61
C LEU A 234 10.15 -28.46 -23.91
N ARG A 235 11.41 -28.83 -24.20
CA ARG A 235 11.73 -29.62 -25.39
C ARG A 235 11.05 -30.99 -25.37
N LYS A 236 10.96 -31.63 -24.20
CA LYS A 236 10.24 -32.91 -24.06
C LYS A 236 8.76 -32.73 -24.38
N GLU A 237 8.13 -31.70 -23.82
CA GLU A 237 6.72 -31.40 -24.09
C GLU A 237 6.46 -31.05 -25.56
N LEU A 238 7.28 -30.19 -26.15
CA LEU A 238 7.13 -29.78 -27.54
C LEU A 238 7.29 -30.95 -28.52
N ARG A 239 8.11 -31.96 -28.19
CA ARG A 239 8.17 -33.20 -28.97
C ARG A 239 6.86 -33.96 -28.93
N ILE A 240 6.19 -34.03 -27.78
CA ILE A 240 4.86 -34.65 -27.66
C ILE A 240 3.87 -33.90 -28.55
N VAL A 241 3.84 -32.57 -28.46
CA VAL A 241 2.98 -31.72 -29.30
C VAL A 241 3.26 -31.90 -30.79
N ILE A 242 4.54 -32.01 -31.19
CA ILE A 242 4.93 -32.27 -32.59
C ILE A 242 4.35 -33.61 -33.07
N GLN A 243 4.41 -34.66 -32.27
CA GLN A 243 3.88 -35.97 -32.63
C GLN A 243 2.34 -35.96 -32.72
N GLU A 244 1.67 -35.35 -31.75
CA GLU A 244 0.22 -35.14 -31.77
C GLU A 244 -0.20 -34.38 -33.04
N LYS A 245 0.54 -33.33 -33.40
CA LYS A 245 0.26 -32.53 -34.59
C LYS A 245 0.47 -33.31 -35.88
N LYS A 246 1.56 -34.07 -35.99
CA LYS A 246 1.81 -34.96 -37.14
C LYS A 246 0.69 -35.98 -37.33
N ALA A 247 0.24 -36.61 -36.24
CA ALA A 247 -0.86 -37.56 -36.29
C ALA A 247 -2.16 -36.91 -36.75
N ALA A 248 -2.49 -35.72 -36.23
CA ALA A 248 -3.67 -34.97 -36.65
C ALA A 248 -3.62 -34.56 -38.13
N MET A 249 -2.45 -34.11 -38.61
CA MET A 249 -2.25 -33.77 -40.03
C MET A 249 -2.38 -35.01 -40.94
N ALA A 250 -1.85 -36.16 -40.52
CA ALA A 250 -1.99 -37.42 -41.25
C ALA A 250 -3.45 -37.89 -41.33
N ALA A 251 -4.27 -37.54 -40.34
CA ALA A 251 -5.72 -37.79 -40.33
C ALA A 251 -6.55 -36.76 -41.12
N GLY A 252 -5.92 -35.86 -41.88
CA GLY A 252 -6.59 -34.83 -42.68
C GLY A 252 -6.94 -33.54 -41.90
N GLY A 253 -6.36 -33.34 -40.72
CA GLY A 253 -6.54 -32.12 -39.94
C GLY A 253 -6.00 -30.87 -40.65
N PRO A 254 -6.64 -29.70 -40.44
CA PRO A 254 -6.26 -28.49 -41.16
C PRO A 254 -4.97 -27.87 -40.64
N MET A 255 -4.17 -27.30 -41.55
CA MET A 255 -2.95 -26.56 -41.23
C MET A 255 -3.26 -25.07 -40.97
N HIS A 256 -3.46 -24.71 -39.71
CA HIS A 256 -3.83 -23.34 -39.31
C HIS A 256 -2.85 -22.67 -38.34
N ASP A 257 -1.89 -23.42 -37.79
CA ASP A 257 -0.91 -22.95 -36.82
C ASP A 257 0.53 -23.05 -37.35
N ILE A 258 1.43 -22.23 -36.79
CA ILE A 258 2.82 -22.15 -37.25
C ILE A 258 3.52 -23.53 -37.18
N LEU A 259 3.24 -24.31 -36.15
CA LEU A 259 3.85 -25.64 -35.97
C LEU A 259 3.54 -26.57 -37.14
N SER A 260 2.28 -26.61 -37.59
CA SER A 260 1.86 -27.41 -38.74
C SER A 260 2.68 -27.06 -39.98
N HIS A 261 2.88 -25.77 -40.24
CA HIS A 261 3.69 -25.29 -41.36
C HIS A 261 5.17 -25.60 -41.19
N MET A 262 5.73 -25.51 -39.98
CA MET A 262 7.12 -25.89 -39.73
C MET A 262 7.36 -27.39 -39.93
N ILE A 263 6.36 -28.24 -39.63
CA ILE A 263 6.41 -29.68 -39.87
C ILE A 263 6.37 -30.00 -41.37
N ALA A 264 5.55 -29.28 -42.13
CA ALA A 264 5.36 -29.50 -43.57
C ALA A 264 6.40 -28.79 -44.46
N ALA A 265 7.11 -27.79 -43.93
CA ALA A 265 8.10 -27.04 -44.70
C ALA A 265 9.30 -27.92 -45.07
N SER A 266 9.61 -27.94 -46.37
CA SER A 266 10.83 -28.52 -46.91
C SER A 266 11.82 -27.43 -47.34
N ASP A 267 13.11 -27.73 -47.28
CA ASP A 267 14.16 -26.92 -47.89
C ASP A 267 14.12 -27.03 -49.43
N PRO A 268 14.92 -26.23 -50.19
CA PRO A 268 14.96 -26.33 -51.65
C PRO A 268 15.34 -27.70 -52.20
N SER A 269 15.91 -28.60 -51.38
CA SER A 269 16.22 -29.99 -51.75
C SER A 269 15.08 -30.97 -51.47
N GLY A 270 13.94 -30.49 -50.95
CA GLY A 270 12.78 -31.30 -50.58
C GLY A 270 12.87 -31.94 -49.20
N LYS A 271 13.90 -31.63 -48.40
CA LYS A 271 14.12 -32.24 -47.08
C LYS A 271 13.33 -31.50 -46.00
N LEU A 272 12.60 -32.25 -45.17
CA LEU A 272 11.84 -31.71 -44.03
C LEU A 272 12.76 -31.35 -42.85
N MET A 273 12.31 -30.39 -42.04
CA MET A 273 13.02 -29.98 -40.82
C MET A 273 13.01 -31.09 -39.76
N PRO A 274 14.17 -31.43 -39.16
CA PRO A 274 14.23 -32.39 -38.06
C PRO A 274 13.40 -31.94 -36.85
N GLU A 275 12.72 -32.85 -36.18
CA GLU A 275 11.82 -32.52 -35.04
C GLU A 275 12.53 -31.80 -33.89
N ALA A 276 13.79 -32.16 -33.63
CA ALA A 276 14.59 -31.49 -32.60
C ALA A 276 14.82 -30.01 -32.94
N GLU A 277 14.98 -29.69 -34.22
CA GLU A 277 15.13 -28.32 -34.72
C GLU A 277 13.79 -27.57 -34.69
N VAL A 278 12.69 -28.24 -35.10
CA VAL A 278 11.32 -27.70 -34.98
C VAL A 278 11.03 -27.32 -33.52
N ALA A 279 11.31 -28.23 -32.58
CA ALA A 279 11.11 -28.02 -31.15
C ALA A 279 11.91 -26.81 -30.62
N ASP A 280 13.19 -26.68 -30.99
CA ASP A 280 14.00 -25.55 -30.53
C ASP A 280 13.56 -24.21 -31.14
N LYS A 281 13.19 -24.20 -32.43
CA LYS A 281 12.71 -22.99 -33.12
C LYS A 281 11.34 -22.54 -32.58
N ILE A 282 10.40 -23.45 -32.37
CA ILE A 282 9.08 -23.11 -31.83
C ILE A 282 9.17 -22.68 -30.35
N MET A 283 10.06 -23.29 -29.56
CA MET A 283 10.35 -22.83 -28.19
C MET A 283 10.84 -21.37 -28.18
N GLY A 284 11.71 -21.00 -29.13
CA GLY A 284 12.18 -19.63 -29.30
C GLY A 284 11.05 -18.65 -29.66
N LEU A 285 10.16 -19.04 -30.59
CA LEU A 285 8.99 -18.24 -30.96
C LEU A 285 8.02 -18.05 -29.79
N LEU A 286 7.72 -19.11 -29.04
CA LEU A 286 6.88 -19.04 -27.84
C LEU A 286 7.49 -18.11 -26.79
N THR A 287 8.79 -18.26 -26.50
CA THR A 287 9.50 -17.39 -25.53
C THR A 287 9.41 -15.92 -25.93
N ALA A 288 9.56 -15.62 -27.22
CA ALA A 288 9.48 -14.27 -27.77
C ALA A 288 8.06 -13.68 -27.68
N GLY A 289 7.04 -14.44 -28.09
CA GLY A 289 5.62 -14.01 -28.07
C GLY A 289 5.01 -13.92 -26.67
N TYR A 290 5.59 -14.64 -25.71
CA TYR A 290 5.16 -14.68 -24.31
C TYR A 290 5.63 -13.45 -23.50
N SER A 291 6.94 -13.33 -23.33
CA SER A 291 7.54 -12.50 -22.28
C SER A 291 7.54 -11.01 -22.64
N THR A 292 7.80 -10.69 -23.91
CA THR A 292 7.87 -9.29 -24.39
C THR A 292 6.49 -8.62 -24.37
N VAL A 293 5.46 -9.34 -24.82
CA VAL A 293 4.06 -8.89 -24.85
C VAL A 293 3.53 -8.70 -23.43
N ALA A 294 3.79 -9.66 -22.53
CA ALA A 294 3.36 -9.58 -21.14
C ALA A 294 3.98 -8.37 -20.43
N THR A 295 5.24 -8.09 -20.70
CA THR A 295 5.95 -6.92 -20.19
C THR A 295 5.29 -5.62 -20.65
N ALA A 296 4.98 -5.48 -21.95
CA ALA A 296 4.31 -4.29 -22.47
C ALA A 296 2.91 -4.08 -21.86
N MET A 297 2.09 -5.14 -21.76
CA MET A 297 0.77 -5.08 -21.11
C MET A 297 0.87 -4.65 -19.63
N THR A 298 1.85 -5.18 -18.92
CA THR A 298 2.08 -4.89 -17.50
C THR A 298 2.48 -3.44 -17.29
N PHE A 299 3.45 -2.95 -18.05
CA PHE A 299 3.88 -1.56 -17.91
C PHE A 299 2.86 -0.56 -18.48
N PHE A 300 1.99 -0.97 -19.40
CA PHE A 300 0.79 -0.20 -19.75
C PHE A 300 -0.11 0.00 -18.53
N MET A 301 -0.49 -1.09 -17.85
CA MET A 301 -1.31 -1.03 -16.62
C MET A 301 -0.64 -0.14 -15.57
N LYS A 302 0.68 -0.25 -15.38
CA LYS A 302 1.44 0.60 -14.47
C LYS A 302 1.31 2.09 -14.81
N TYR A 303 1.74 2.48 -16.01
CA TYR A 303 1.87 3.90 -16.35
C TYR A 303 0.52 4.59 -16.54
N VAL A 304 -0.47 3.89 -17.09
CA VAL A 304 -1.82 4.42 -17.27
C VAL A 304 -2.58 4.46 -15.95
N GLY A 305 -2.40 3.47 -15.06
CA GLY A 305 -3.01 3.47 -13.72
C GLY A 305 -2.54 4.62 -12.84
N GLU A 306 -1.33 5.12 -13.07
CA GLU A 306 -0.77 6.30 -12.39
C GLU A 306 -1.19 7.64 -13.04
N ARG A 307 -1.91 7.62 -14.18
CA ARG A 307 -2.19 8.81 -15.01
C ARG A 307 -3.66 8.86 -15.44
N PRO A 308 -4.54 9.41 -14.58
CA PRO A 308 -5.98 9.49 -14.85
C PRO A 308 -6.34 10.23 -16.14
N ASP A 309 -5.55 11.24 -16.52
CA ASP A 309 -5.70 12.03 -17.75
C ASP A 309 -5.46 11.19 -19.00
N ILE A 310 -4.46 10.31 -18.98
CA ILE A 310 -4.18 9.38 -20.07
C ILE A 310 -5.21 8.25 -20.08
N TYR A 311 -5.54 7.69 -18.92
CA TYR A 311 -6.58 6.67 -18.80
C TYR A 311 -7.92 7.15 -19.39
N ALA A 312 -8.33 8.39 -19.10
CA ALA A 312 -9.58 8.95 -19.62
C ALA A 312 -9.61 9.01 -21.15
N LYS A 313 -8.50 9.40 -21.79
CA LYS A 313 -8.39 9.43 -23.26
C LYS A 313 -8.38 8.03 -23.88
N VAL A 314 -7.66 7.08 -23.27
CA VAL A 314 -7.69 5.68 -23.71
C VAL A 314 -9.10 5.10 -23.56
N LEU A 315 -9.76 5.33 -22.42
CA LEU A 315 -11.13 4.87 -22.19
C LEU A 315 -12.09 5.46 -23.22
N ALA A 316 -11.99 6.76 -23.52
CA ALA A 316 -12.84 7.40 -24.52
C ALA A 316 -12.69 6.73 -25.91
N GLU A 317 -11.45 6.54 -26.38
CA GLU A 317 -11.16 5.85 -27.64
C GLU A 317 -11.72 4.42 -27.65
N GLN A 318 -11.54 3.67 -26.57
CA GLN A 318 -11.99 2.29 -26.49
C GLN A 318 -13.51 2.15 -26.36
N MET A 319 -14.18 3.11 -25.70
CA MET A 319 -15.64 3.15 -25.59
C MET A 319 -16.31 3.56 -26.91
N GLU A 320 -15.69 4.44 -27.70
CA GLU A 320 -16.17 4.77 -29.05
C GLU A 320 -16.22 3.51 -29.93
N ILE A 321 -15.14 2.71 -29.90
CA ILE A 321 -15.08 1.42 -30.59
C ILE A 321 -16.15 0.48 -30.04
N ALA A 322 -16.23 0.31 -28.71
CA ALA A 322 -17.20 -0.59 -28.08
C ALA A 322 -18.65 -0.25 -28.44
N ASN A 323 -19.01 1.04 -28.49
CA ASN A 323 -20.35 1.52 -28.81
C ASN A 323 -20.72 1.33 -30.29
N SER A 324 -19.73 1.20 -31.18
CA SER A 324 -19.97 0.94 -32.60
C SER A 324 -20.27 -0.53 -32.91
N LYS A 325 -20.05 -1.43 -31.96
CA LYS A 325 -20.18 -2.89 -32.13
C LYS A 325 -21.52 -3.41 -31.61
N LYS A 326 -22.04 -4.48 -32.19
CA LYS A 326 -23.22 -5.17 -31.65
C LYS A 326 -22.83 -6.03 -30.45
N PRO A 327 -23.76 -6.30 -29.52
CA PRO A 327 -23.51 -7.22 -28.42
C PRO A 327 -23.06 -8.59 -28.95
N GLY A 328 -21.87 -9.06 -28.52
CA GLY A 328 -21.29 -10.33 -28.92
C GLY A 328 -20.28 -10.25 -30.08
N ASP A 329 -20.13 -9.11 -30.75
CA ASP A 329 -19.13 -8.95 -31.80
C ASP A 329 -17.71 -8.87 -31.22
N PHE A 330 -16.77 -9.62 -31.80
CA PHE A 330 -15.34 -9.54 -31.48
C PHE A 330 -14.66 -8.42 -32.26
N LEU A 331 -13.51 -7.95 -31.77
CA LEU A 331 -12.68 -6.94 -32.45
C LEU A 331 -12.28 -7.38 -33.86
N GLU A 332 -12.37 -6.43 -34.79
CA GLU A 332 -11.95 -6.58 -36.19
C GLU A 332 -10.71 -5.72 -36.49
N TRP A 333 -10.10 -5.93 -37.66
CA TRP A 333 -8.90 -5.18 -38.07
C TRP A 333 -9.11 -3.67 -38.10
N GLU A 334 -10.29 -3.23 -38.52
CA GLU A 334 -10.66 -1.82 -38.55
C GLU A 334 -10.72 -1.21 -37.15
N ASP A 335 -11.20 -1.97 -36.16
CA ASP A 335 -11.24 -1.53 -34.76
C ASP A 335 -9.83 -1.28 -34.23
N ILE A 336 -8.90 -2.18 -34.50
CA ILE A 336 -7.48 -2.04 -34.11
C ILE A 336 -6.84 -0.80 -34.74
N ASN A 337 -7.20 -0.47 -35.99
CA ASN A 337 -6.68 0.72 -36.67
C ASN A 337 -7.25 2.04 -36.12
N LYS A 338 -8.40 1.99 -35.43
CA LYS A 338 -8.95 3.15 -34.71
C LYS A 338 -8.23 3.43 -33.38
N MET A 339 -7.54 2.43 -32.79
CA MET A 339 -6.84 2.54 -31.50
C MET A 339 -5.50 3.30 -31.57
N LYS A 340 -5.46 4.44 -32.26
CA LYS A 340 -4.24 5.21 -32.54
C LYS A 340 -3.61 5.77 -31.26
N TYR A 341 -4.41 6.39 -30.40
CA TYR A 341 -3.94 6.97 -29.15
C TYR A 341 -3.47 5.89 -28.17
N SER A 342 -4.21 4.78 -28.06
CA SER A 342 -3.76 3.62 -27.26
C SER A 342 -2.41 3.09 -27.74
N TRP A 343 -2.18 3.03 -29.06
CA TRP A 343 -0.88 2.61 -29.58
C TRP A 343 0.24 3.63 -29.33
N ASN A 344 -0.05 4.93 -29.39
CA ASN A 344 0.88 6.00 -28.98
C ASN A 344 1.25 5.90 -27.49
N VAL A 345 0.29 5.57 -26.63
CA VAL A 345 0.55 5.28 -25.21
C VAL A 345 1.51 4.10 -25.10
N LEU A 346 1.29 3.02 -25.86
CA LEU A 346 2.18 1.84 -25.83
C LEU A 346 3.58 2.12 -26.37
N TYR A 347 3.72 3.03 -27.35
CA TYR A 347 5.05 3.51 -27.75
C TYR A 347 5.76 4.22 -26.59
N GLU A 348 5.07 5.09 -25.85
CA GLU A 348 5.66 5.74 -24.68
C GLU A 348 5.99 4.73 -23.57
N VAL A 349 5.13 3.72 -23.35
CA VAL A 349 5.42 2.59 -22.43
C VAL A 349 6.73 1.91 -22.82
N MET A 350 6.89 1.53 -24.09
CA MET A 350 8.10 0.85 -24.59
C MET A 350 9.33 1.76 -24.62
N ARG A 351 9.15 3.09 -24.68
CA ARG A 351 10.27 4.04 -24.52
C ARG A 351 10.79 4.04 -23.09
N PHE A 352 9.89 4.18 -22.11
CA PHE A 352 10.22 4.20 -20.69
C PHE A 352 10.75 2.86 -20.20
N THR A 353 10.04 1.78 -20.53
CA THR A 353 10.35 0.42 -20.10
C THR A 353 10.32 -0.51 -21.31
N PRO A 354 11.41 -0.54 -22.09
CA PRO A 354 11.48 -1.41 -23.26
C PRO A 354 11.43 -2.88 -22.81
N PRO A 355 10.57 -3.72 -23.43
CA PRO A 355 10.53 -5.14 -23.10
C PRO A 355 11.87 -5.87 -23.29
N LEU A 356 12.75 -5.34 -24.13
CA LEU A 356 14.12 -5.81 -24.33
C LEU A 356 15.07 -4.62 -24.56
N GLN A 357 16.16 -4.54 -23.78
CA GLN A 357 17.09 -3.41 -23.85
C GLN A 357 17.91 -3.33 -25.15
N GLY A 358 18.23 -4.46 -25.78
CA GLY A 358 19.12 -4.46 -26.94
C GLY A 358 19.43 -5.87 -27.44
N THR A 359 20.16 -5.97 -28.55
CA THR A 359 20.58 -7.27 -29.10
C THR A 359 21.99 -7.22 -29.66
N PHE A 360 22.56 -8.40 -29.91
CA PHE A 360 23.93 -8.54 -30.38
C PHE A 360 24.00 -8.88 -31.88
N ARG A 361 25.14 -8.51 -32.48
CA ARG A 361 25.62 -8.93 -33.79
C ARG A 361 27.05 -9.47 -33.66
N GLU A 362 27.52 -10.11 -34.71
CA GLU A 362 28.91 -10.48 -34.91
C GLU A 362 29.45 -9.82 -36.17
N ALA A 363 30.64 -9.24 -36.07
CA ALA A 363 31.36 -8.63 -37.18
C ALA A 363 31.86 -9.71 -38.15
N LEU A 364 31.39 -9.69 -39.40
CA LEU A 364 31.77 -10.65 -40.44
C LEU A 364 33.15 -10.36 -41.04
N THR A 365 33.55 -9.09 -40.99
CA THR A 365 34.82 -8.56 -41.47
C THR A 365 35.28 -7.44 -40.54
N ASP A 366 36.55 -7.06 -40.63
CA ASP A 366 37.01 -5.79 -40.08
C ASP A 366 36.23 -4.65 -40.77
N PHE A 367 35.73 -3.71 -39.99
CA PHE A 367 35.06 -2.50 -40.50
C PHE A 367 35.38 -1.29 -39.63
N THR A 368 35.23 -0.09 -40.19
CA THR A 368 35.45 1.16 -39.47
C THR A 368 34.13 1.85 -39.17
N TYR A 369 33.97 2.34 -37.94
CA TYR A 369 32.84 3.16 -37.51
C TYR A 369 33.32 4.23 -36.50
N ALA A 370 32.86 5.47 -36.66
CA ALA A 370 33.29 6.62 -35.84
C ALA A 370 34.83 6.75 -35.70
N GLY A 371 35.57 6.45 -36.77
CA GLY A 371 37.04 6.50 -36.80
C GLY A 371 37.76 5.30 -36.19
N TYR A 372 37.04 4.32 -35.61
CA TYR A 372 37.61 3.14 -34.98
C TYR A 372 37.38 1.87 -35.79
N THR A 373 38.35 0.96 -35.76
CA THR A 373 38.27 -0.36 -36.39
C THR A 373 37.67 -1.37 -35.42
N ILE A 374 36.59 -2.03 -35.83
CA ILE A 374 36.00 -3.17 -35.14
C ILE A 374 36.50 -4.44 -35.85
N PRO A 375 37.28 -5.31 -35.17
CA PRO A 375 37.81 -6.51 -35.80
C PRO A 375 36.73 -7.56 -36.09
N LYS A 376 36.95 -8.35 -37.15
CA LYS A 376 36.19 -9.56 -37.47
C LYS A 376 36.06 -10.46 -36.24
N GLY A 377 34.87 -11.03 -36.06
CA GLY A 377 34.53 -11.94 -34.96
C GLY A 377 34.12 -11.24 -33.67
N TRP A 378 34.44 -9.95 -33.50
CA TRP A 378 33.95 -9.17 -32.36
C TRP A 378 32.42 -9.10 -32.38
N LYS A 379 31.84 -9.06 -31.18
CA LYS A 379 30.42 -8.83 -31.05
C LYS A 379 30.13 -7.34 -31.09
N VAL A 380 28.95 -7.00 -31.57
CA VAL A 380 28.48 -5.63 -31.61
C VAL A 380 27.14 -5.57 -30.90
N TYR A 381 27.08 -4.79 -29.84
CA TYR A 381 25.86 -4.59 -29.06
C TYR A 381 25.27 -3.22 -29.39
N TRP A 382 23.96 -3.18 -29.65
CA TRP A 382 23.19 -1.95 -29.72
C TRP A 382 22.05 -2.02 -28.71
N THR A 383 21.62 -0.85 -28.23
CA THR A 383 20.57 -0.77 -27.21
C THR A 383 19.74 0.50 -27.38
N VAL A 384 18.43 0.33 -27.19
CA VAL A 384 17.45 1.43 -27.22
C VAL A 384 17.69 2.45 -26.11
N SER A 385 18.38 2.06 -25.03
CA SER A 385 18.70 2.96 -23.91
C SER A 385 19.51 4.17 -24.35
N THR A 386 20.34 4.04 -25.40
CA THR A 386 21.18 5.14 -25.91
C THR A 386 20.38 6.30 -26.50
N THR A 387 19.11 6.08 -26.85
CA THR A 387 18.23 7.10 -27.46
C THR A 387 17.00 7.38 -26.61
N ASN A 388 16.34 6.37 -26.03
CA ASN A 388 15.03 6.49 -25.39
C ASN A 388 14.94 7.56 -24.29
N MET A 389 16.02 7.80 -23.54
CA MET A 389 16.07 8.80 -22.45
C MET A 389 17.01 9.98 -22.76
N ASN A 390 17.42 10.14 -24.02
CA ASN A 390 18.27 11.25 -24.43
C ASN A 390 17.42 12.51 -24.71
N PRO A 391 17.63 13.63 -24.00
CA PRO A 391 16.86 14.86 -24.19
C PRO A 391 17.05 15.52 -25.56
N GLU A 392 18.13 15.21 -26.28
CA GLU A 392 18.34 15.66 -27.67
C GLU A 392 17.26 15.11 -28.62
N TYR A 393 16.77 13.90 -28.33
CA TYR A 393 15.83 13.18 -29.18
C TYR A 393 14.41 13.15 -28.62
N PHE A 394 14.27 13.18 -27.29
CA PHE A 394 13.00 13.20 -26.59
C PHE A 394 13.00 14.36 -25.59
N PRO A 395 12.48 15.55 -25.96
CA PRO A 395 12.44 16.69 -25.05
C PRO A 395 11.68 16.38 -23.76
N ASN A 396 12.23 16.69 -22.59
CA ASN A 396 11.71 16.26 -21.27
C ASN A 396 11.52 14.72 -21.22
N PRO A 397 12.59 13.92 -21.40
CA PRO A 397 12.49 12.47 -21.57
C PRO A 397 11.88 11.74 -20.35
N GLU A 398 11.89 12.36 -19.18
CA GLU A 398 11.27 11.89 -17.95
C GLU A 398 9.74 12.08 -17.90
N LYS A 399 9.19 12.95 -18.75
CA LYS A 399 7.75 13.14 -18.89
C LYS A 399 7.16 12.06 -19.80
N PHE A 400 6.19 11.33 -19.26
CA PHE A 400 5.40 10.35 -20.01
C PHE A 400 4.38 11.09 -20.87
N ASP A 401 4.64 11.16 -22.17
CA ASP A 401 3.88 11.96 -23.11
C ASP A 401 3.59 11.18 -24.42
N PRO A 402 2.40 10.56 -24.52
CA PRO A 402 2.00 9.86 -25.74
C PRO A 402 1.89 10.75 -26.98
N SER A 403 1.69 12.06 -26.83
CA SER A 403 1.50 12.97 -27.98
C SER A 403 2.75 13.11 -28.85
N ARG A 404 3.91 12.69 -28.35
CA ARG A 404 5.17 12.63 -29.12
C ARG A 404 5.03 11.79 -30.39
N TYR A 405 4.10 10.84 -30.41
CA TYR A 405 3.90 9.90 -31.50
C TYR A 405 2.75 10.26 -32.43
N ASP A 406 2.14 11.45 -32.26
CA ASP A 406 1.07 11.94 -33.14
C ASP A 406 1.59 12.16 -34.57
N ASP A 407 2.85 12.59 -34.71
CA ASP A 407 3.61 12.56 -35.97
C ASP A 407 4.89 11.74 -35.81
N LEU A 408 4.84 10.48 -36.24
CA LEU A 408 6.00 9.59 -36.24
C LEU A 408 7.16 10.07 -37.13
N ASN A 409 6.91 11.00 -38.07
CA ASN A 409 7.95 11.57 -38.93
C ASN A 409 8.73 12.70 -38.24
N ALA A 410 8.27 13.20 -37.09
CA ALA A 410 8.95 14.23 -36.33
C ALA A 410 10.28 13.74 -35.71
N PHE A 411 10.49 12.42 -35.61
CA PHE A 411 11.72 11.85 -35.09
C PHE A 411 12.77 11.66 -36.19
N PRO A 412 14.04 11.98 -35.94
CA PRO A 412 15.13 11.51 -36.79
C PRO A 412 15.09 9.98 -36.91
N ALA A 413 15.33 9.46 -38.11
CA ALA A 413 15.31 8.03 -38.36
C ALA A 413 16.22 7.26 -37.38
N PHE A 414 15.77 6.07 -36.96
CA PHE A 414 16.50 5.17 -36.03
C PHE A 414 16.68 5.68 -34.59
N THR A 415 15.98 6.74 -34.23
CA THR A 415 15.92 7.25 -32.85
C THR A 415 15.03 6.39 -31.95
N PHE A 416 13.81 6.10 -32.40
CA PHE A 416 12.86 5.26 -31.68
C PHE A 416 12.71 3.90 -32.38
N VAL A 417 13.37 2.87 -31.84
CA VAL A 417 13.45 1.53 -32.47
C VAL A 417 13.03 0.41 -31.51
N PRO A 418 11.81 0.47 -30.92
CA PRO A 418 11.36 -0.52 -29.93
C PRO A 418 11.25 -1.95 -30.49
N PHE A 419 11.16 -2.08 -31.82
CA PHE A 419 11.12 -3.35 -32.53
C PHE A 419 12.41 -3.63 -33.33
N GLY A 420 13.47 -2.86 -33.11
CA GLY A 420 14.70 -2.86 -33.92
C GLY A 420 14.49 -2.29 -35.32
N GLY A 421 15.42 -2.58 -36.24
CA GLY A 421 15.39 -2.10 -37.62
C GLY A 421 16.05 -3.03 -38.63
N GLY A 422 15.95 -2.67 -39.91
CA GLY A 422 16.56 -3.40 -41.02
C GLY A 422 16.00 -4.81 -41.23
N PRO A 423 16.75 -5.71 -41.89
CA PRO A 423 16.31 -7.08 -42.16
C PRO A 423 16.03 -7.93 -40.92
N ARG A 424 16.33 -7.44 -39.71
CA ARG A 424 16.09 -8.11 -38.42
C ARG A 424 15.06 -7.38 -37.54
N MET A 425 14.29 -6.45 -38.10
CA MET A 425 13.11 -5.89 -37.42
C MET A 425 12.21 -7.01 -36.92
N CYS A 426 11.63 -6.82 -35.72
CA CYS A 426 10.82 -7.83 -35.06
C CYS A 426 9.73 -8.37 -35.99
N PRO A 427 9.75 -9.68 -36.34
CA PRO A 427 8.73 -10.26 -37.21
C PRO A 427 7.36 -10.35 -36.53
N GLY A 428 7.32 -10.36 -35.19
CA GLY A 428 6.10 -10.42 -34.40
C GLY A 428 5.50 -9.06 -34.03
N LYS A 429 5.95 -7.96 -34.64
CA LYS A 429 5.46 -6.60 -34.31
C LYS A 429 3.93 -6.51 -34.38
N GLU A 430 3.34 -6.96 -35.49
CA GLU A 430 1.87 -6.89 -35.65
C GLU A 430 1.14 -7.87 -34.75
N TYR A 431 1.69 -9.07 -34.50
CA TYR A 431 1.14 -10.00 -33.51
C TYR A 431 1.09 -9.36 -32.11
N ALA A 432 2.19 -8.73 -31.68
CA ALA A 432 2.27 -8.03 -30.41
C ALA A 432 1.28 -6.86 -30.36
N ARG A 433 1.17 -6.08 -31.45
CA ARG A 433 0.21 -4.98 -31.55
C ARG A 433 -1.22 -5.45 -31.33
N LEU A 434 -1.63 -6.53 -32.00
CA LEU A 434 -2.96 -7.11 -31.83
C LEU A 434 -3.18 -7.60 -30.39
N ALA A 435 -2.28 -8.45 -29.89
CA ALA A 435 -2.42 -9.01 -28.54
C ALA A 435 -2.52 -7.91 -27.46
N ILE A 436 -1.66 -6.89 -27.53
CA ILE A 436 -1.66 -5.78 -26.57
C ILE A 436 -2.92 -4.94 -26.70
N LEU A 437 -3.31 -4.53 -27.90
CA LEU A 437 -4.49 -3.67 -28.09
C LEU A 437 -5.80 -4.37 -27.77
N THR A 438 -5.90 -5.68 -28.05
CA THR A 438 -7.02 -6.51 -27.59
C THR A 438 -7.09 -6.56 -26.06
N PHE A 439 -5.96 -6.70 -25.37
CA PHE A 439 -5.92 -6.60 -23.91
C PHE A 439 -6.34 -5.20 -23.41
N VAL A 440 -5.80 -4.13 -24.01
CA VAL A 440 -6.13 -2.75 -23.66
C VAL A 440 -7.64 -2.51 -23.80
N HIS A 441 -8.23 -2.85 -24.93
CA HIS A 441 -9.67 -2.72 -25.17
C HIS A 441 -10.49 -3.40 -24.07
N ASN A 442 -10.13 -4.64 -23.75
CA ASN A 442 -10.90 -5.45 -22.81
C ASN A 442 -10.72 -5.04 -21.35
N VAL A 443 -9.55 -4.56 -20.95
CA VAL A 443 -9.27 -4.16 -19.56
C VAL A 443 -9.89 -2.80 -19.23
N VAL A 444 -9.74 -1.78 -20.10
CA VAL A 444 -10.20 -0.42 -19.77
C VAL A 444 -11.72 -0.30 -19.77
N LYS A 445 -12.43 -1.03 -20.64
CA LYS A 445 -13.89 -1.01 -20.69
C LYS A 445 -14.54 -1.70 -19.48
N ARG A 446 -13.81 -2.60 -18.82
CA ARG A 446 -14.29 -3.39 -17.68
C ARG A 446 -13.87 -2.80 -16.35
N PHE A 447 -12.67 -2.23 -16.28
CA PHE A 447 -12.07 -1.84 -15.02
C PHE A 447 -11.45 -0.45 -15.09
N LYS A 448 -11.66 0.31 -14.03
CA LYS A 448 -10.69 1.30 -13.56
C LYS A 448 -9.79 0.61 -12.55
N TRP A 449 -8.51 0.99 -12.48
CA TRP A 449 -7.60 0.38 -11.52
C TRP A 449 -6.69 1.39 -10.84
N GLU A 450 -6.20 1.01 -9.65
CA GLU A 450 -5.19 1.74 -8.88
C GLU A 450 -3.96 0.86 -8.68
N VAL A 451 -2.77 1.40 -8.93
CA VAL A 451 -1.50 0.69 -8.71
C VAL A 451 -1.13 0.74 -7.23
N LEU A 452 -1.09 -0.42 -6.56
CA LEU A 452 -0.89 -0.48 -5.10
C LEU A 452 0.55 -0.12 -4.67
N PHE A 453 1.55 -0.41 -5.51
CA PHE A 453 2.94 -0.05 -5.27
C PHE A 453 3.56 0.72 -6.45
N PRO A 454 3.26 2.02 -6.62
CA PRO A 454 3.77 2.83 -7.74
C PRO A 454 5.30 2.90 -7.81
N LYS A 455 5.99 2.73 -6.67
CA LYS A 455 7.46 2.75 -6.57
C LYS A 455 8.09 1.36 -6.44
N GLU A 456 7.36 0.32 -6.82
CA GLU A 456 7.89 -1.04 -6.84
C GLU A 456 9.19 -1.14 -7.64
N LYS A 457 10.14 -1.92 -7.12
CA LYS A 457 11.43 -2.13 -7.77
C LYS A 457 11.24 -2.92 -9.06
N ILE A 458 11.78 -2.40 -10.14
CA ILE A 458 11.90 -3.13 -11.41
C ILE A 458 13.27 -3.82 -11.43
N THR A 459 13.23 -5.14 -11.43
CA THR A 459 14.37 -6.05 -11.53
C THR A 459 14.47 -6.58 -12.96
N GLY A 460 15.34 -7.56 -13.17
CA GLY A 460 15.64 -8.10 -14.50
C GLY A 460 16.79 -7.34 -15.17
N ASP A 461 17.63 -8.09 -15.86
CA ASP A 461 18.85 -7.59 -16.51
C ASP A 461 18.50 -6.88 -17.83
N MET A 462 18.29 -7.64 -18.89
CA MET A 462 17.96 -7.18 -20.23
C MET A 462 16.45 -7.05 -20.44
N MET A 463 15.65 -7.60 -19.52
CA MET A 463 14.19 -7.64 -19.58
C MET A 463 13.59 -7.20 -18.24
N PRO A 464 12.84 -6.09 -18.20
CA PRO A 464 12.32 -5.52 -16.96
C PRO A 464 11.21 -6.38 -16.35
N THR A 465 11.29 -6.61 -15.04
CA THR A 465 10.36 -7.43 -14.25
C THR A 465 9.95 -6.69 -12.98
N PRO A 466 8.65 -6.49 -12.69
CA PRO A 466 8.19 -5.97 -11.41
C PRO A 466 8.38 -7.01 -10.30
N GLU A 467 9.11 -6.66 -9.23
CA GLU A 467 9.53 -7.58 -8.15
C GLU A 467 8.36 -8.26 -7.40
N LYS A 468 7.22 -7.57 -7.26
CA LYS A 468 5.98 -8.02 -6.63
C LYS A 468 4.88 -8.39 -7.65
N GLY A 469 5.18 -8.37 -8.95
CA GLY A 469 4.23 -8.75 -9.99
C GLY A 469 3.20 -7.67 -10.36
N LEU A 470 3.41 -6.41 -9.96
CA LEU A 470 2.52 -5.27 -10.18
C LEU A 470 1.07 -5.53 -9.71
N PRO A 471 0.83 -5.53 -8.38
CA PRO A 471 -0.52 -5.67 -7.85
C PRO A 471 -1.33 -4.38 -8.06
N VAL A 472 -2.58 -4.54 -8.52
CA VAL A 472 -3.53 -3.45 -8.75
C VAL A 472 -4.86 -3.74 -8.10
N CYS A 473 -5.50 -2.70 -7.58
CA CYS A 473 -6.89 -2.75 -7.11
C CYS A 473 -7.82 -2.44 -8.28
N LEU A 474 -8.81 -3.31 -8.54
CA LEU A 474 -9.77 -3.16 -9.63
C LEU A 474 -11.08 -2.56 -9.12
N THR A 475 -11.62 -1.61 -9.86
CA THR A 475 -12.98 -1.09 -9.70
C THR A 475 -13.76 -1.37 -10.97
N PRO A 476 -14.78 -2.25 -10.93
CA PRO A 476 -15.61 -2.54 -12.10
C PRO A 476 -16.31 -1.27 -12.61
N MET A 477 -16.33 -1.08 -13.93
CA MET A 477 -16.98 0.06 -14.56
C MET A 477 -18.49 0.09 -14.30
N GLU A 478 -19.15 -1.07 -14.22
CA GLU A 478 -20.56 -1.18 -13.83
C GLU A 478 -20.84 -0.64 -12.43
N THR A 479 -19.93 -0.88 -11.48
CA THR A 479 -20.03 -0.33 -10.13
C THR A 479 -19.90 1.19 -10.15
N LEU A 480 -19.00 1.73 -10.97
CA LEU A 480 -18.88 3.19 -11.16
C LEU A 480 -20.16 3.77 -11.77
N TYR A 481 -20.70 3.17 -12.83
CA TYR A 481 -21.97 3.60 -13.43
C TYR A 481 -23.13 3.50 -12.44
N LEU A 482 -23.22 2.44 -11.65
CA LEU A 482 -24.22 2.31 -10.59
C LEU A 482 -24.06 3.41 -9.53
N ILE A 483 -22.83 3.69 -9.09
CA ILE A 483 -22.55 4.79 -8.14
C ILE A 483 -22.96 6.14 -8.73
N PHE A 484 -22.66 6.41 -10.01
CA PHE A 484 -23.07 7.65 -10.67
C PHE A 484 -24.60 7.72 -10.86
N SER A 485 -25.24 6.60 -11.19
CA SER A 485 -26.69 6.51 -11.40
C SER A 485 -27.45 6.68 -10.08
N VAL A 486 -27.00 6.00 -9.03
CA VAL A 486 -27.50 6.15 -7.66
C VAL A 486 -27.19 7.55 -7.15
N GLY A 487 -26.02 8.11 -7.47
CA GLY A 487 -25.64 9.47 -7.14
C GLY A 487 -26.51 10.52 -7.81
N ALA A 488 -26.85 10.36 -9.09
CA ALA A 488 -27.76 11.22 -9.83
C ALA A 488 -29.20 11.08 -9.33
N ALA A 489 -29.66 9.85 -9.05
CA ALA A 489 -30.96 9.59 -8.43
C ALA A 489 -31.04 10.14 -7.01
N PHE A 490 -29.94 10.08 -6.24
CA PHE A 490 -29.81 10.66 -4.91
C PHE A 490 -29.76 12.20 -4.97
N LEU A 491 -29.13 12.80 -5.98
CA LEU A 491 -29.15 14.23 -6.22
C LEU A 491 -30.56 14.71 -6.60
N ALA A 492 -31.27 13.95 -7.45
CA ALA A 492 -32.67 14.19 -7.76
C ALA A 492 -33.57 14.03 -6.52
N PHE A 493 -33.30 13.03 -5.68
CA PHE A 493 -33.97 12.84 -4.38
C PHE A 493 -33.65 13.98 -3.40
N ILE A 494 -32.44 14.52 -3.37
CA ILE A 494 -32.08 15.70 -2.57
C ILE A 494 -32.85 16.94 -3.05
N ILE A 495 -32.92 17.17 -4.37
CA ILE A 495 -33.71 18.28 -4.94
C ILE A 495 -35.20 18.14 -4.58
N PHE A 496 -35.72 16.91 -4.55
CA PHE A 496 -37.09 16.62 -4.15
C PHE A 496 -37.30 16.73 -2.63
N ALA A 497 -36.35 16.27 -1.81
CA ALA A 497 -36.38 16.29 -0.35
C ALA A 497 -36.10 17.68 0.25
N LEU A 498 -35.49 18.59 -0.52
CA LEU A 498 -35.36 20.01 -0.17
C LEU A 498 -36.71 20.76 -0.20
N LYS A 499 -37.79 20.15 -0.72
CA LYS A 499 -39.16 20.65 -0.57
C LYS A 499 -39.84 20.04 0.68
N GLY A 500 -39.74 20.77 1.80
CA GLY A 500 -40.57 20.61 3.02
C GLY A 500 -39.73 20.37 4.29
N LYS A 501 -40.01 20.93 5.48
CA LYS A 501 -41.16 21.63 6.09
C LYS A 501 -40.65 22.81 6.93
N SER A 502 -41.45 23.87 7.09
CA SER A 502 -41.20 24.98 8.01
C SER A 502 -41.20 24.52 9.48
N ASP A 503 -40.34 25.12 10.31
CA ASP A 503 -40.24 24.89 11.77
C ASP A 503 -41.62 25.13 12.47
N ASP A 504 -42.01 24.23 13.38
CA ASP A 504 -43.29 24.13 14.13
C ASP A 504 -43.55 25.29 15.14
N GLY A 505 -43.27 26.55 14.79
CA GLY A 505 -43.60 27.72 15.62
C GLY A 505 -42.92 27.82 17.00
N LYS A 506 -42.00 26.90 17.35
CA LYS A 506 -41.22 26.95 18.61
C LYS A 506 -40.02 27.90 18.49
N ASN A 507 -39.69 28.63 19.57
CA ASN A 507 -38.50 29.49 19.65
C ASN A 507 -37.21 28.65 19.82
N LEU A 508 -36.74 28.02 18.74
CA LEU A 508 -35.55 27.18 18.74
C LEU A 508 -34.25 28.01 18.75
N PRO A 509 -33.12 27.46 19.24
CA PRO A 509 -31.83 28.14 19.17
C PRO A 509 -31.46 28.57 17.74
N PRO A 510 -30.70 29.67 17.56
CA PRO A 510 -30.22 30.09 16.25
C PRO A 510 -29.22 29.06 15.71
N GLY A 511 -29.12 28.91 14.38
CA GLY A 511 -28.17 27.96 13.79
C GLY A 511 -28.63 27.37 12.46
N SER A 512 -27.87 26.41 11.94
CA SER A 512 -28.07 25.77 10.64
C SER A 512 -28.26 24.28 10.80
N MET A 513 -29.29 23.70 10.17
CA MET A 513 -29.44 22.24 10.12
C MET A 513 -28.60 21.59 9.01
N GLY A 514 -27.86 22.37 8.21
CA GLY A 514 -27.01 21.88 7.14
C GLY A 514 -27.78 21.15 6.02
N TRP A 515 -27.13 20.17 5.41
CA TRP A 515 -27.68 19.39 4.30
C TRP A 515 -28.81 18.43 4.75
N PRO A 516 -29.82 18.16 3.91
CA PRO A 516 -30.80 17.12 4.18
C PRO A 516 -30.07 15.78 4.37
N ILE A 517 -30.30 15.08 5.48
CA ILE A 517 -29.71 13.79 5.87
C ILE A 517 -28.36 13.85 6.61
N VAL A 518 -27.35 14.59 6.14
CA VAL A 518 -26.02 14.61 6.81
C VAL A 518 -25.79 15.85 7.68
N GLY A 519 -26.63 16.87 7.51
CA GLY A 519 -26.53 18.17 8.14
C GLY A 519 -25.14 18.80 7.99
N GLU A 520 -24.52 19.12 9.12
CA GLU A 520 -23.18 19.70 9.20
C GLU A 520 -22.13 18.67 9.65
N SER A 521 -22.46 17.36 9.66
CA SER A 521 -21.60 16.29 10.20
C SER A 521 -20.21 16.23 9.55
N ILE A 522 -20.12 16.50 8.24
CA ILE A 522 -18.83 16.47 7.51
C ILE A 522 -17.93 17.61 7.99
N GLU A 523 -18.46 18.84 8.10
CA GLU A 523 -17.69 19.97 8.60
C GLU A 523 -17.31 19.78 10.07
N PHE A 524 -18.22 19.21 10.88
CA PHE A 524 -17.95 18.90 12.28
C PHE A 524 -16.80 17.89 12.45
N LEU A 525 -16.83 16.76 11.72
CA LEU A 525 -15.84 15.69 11.86
C LEU A 525 -14.49 16.01 11.19
N PHE A 526 -14.51 16.60 9.99
CA PHE A 526 -13.30 16.81 9.20
C PHE A 526 -12.73 18.25 9.30
N GLY A 527 -13.52 19.21 9.78
CA GLY A 527 -13.13 20.61 9.95
C GLY A 527 -12.54 20.97 11.32
N LYS A 528 -12.31 19.97 12.17
CA LYS A 528 -12.02 20.05 13.62
C LYS A 528 -13.24 20.56 14.43
N PRO A 529 -13.78 19.76 15.36
CA PRO A 529 -14.96 20.13 16.16
C PRO A 529 -14.84 21.47 16.88
N GLU A 530 -13.66 21.81 17.42
CA GLU A 530 -13.42 23.08 18.09
C GLU A 530 -13.59 24.27 17.15
N ASN A 531 -13.04 24.18 15.94
CA ASN A 531 -13.17 25.24 14.93
C ASN A 531 -14.62 25.37 14.45
N PHE A 532 -15.29 24.23 14.26
CA PHE A 532 -16.71 24.19 13.94
C PHE A 532 -17.52 24.95 15.00
N VAL A 533 -17.35 24.61 16.28
CA VAL A 533 -18.08 25.22 17.39
C VAL A 533 -17.76 26.71 17.52
N PHE A 534 -16.48 27.11 17.47
CA PHE A 534 -16.09 28.53 17.55
C PHE A 534 -16.66 29.39 16.42
N LYS A 535 -16.73 28.85 15.20
CA LYS A 535 -17.35 29.56 14.07
C LYS A 535 -18.84 29.78 14.31
N ARG A 536 -19.55 28.78 14.84
CA ARG A 536 -21.00 28.88 15.13
C ARG A 536 -21.28 29.78 16.33
N MET A 537 -20.45 29.73 17.37
CA MET A 537 -20.55 30.64 18.51
C MET A 537 -20.44 32.11 18.06
N ARG A 538 -19.47 32.42 17.20
CA ARG A 538 -19.28 33.78 16.65
C ARG A 538 -20.41 34.21 15.71
N LYS A 539 -20.96 33.26 14.94
CA LYS A 539 -21.98 33.54 13.91
C LYS A 539 -23.40 33.63 14.46
N TYR A 540 -23.76 32.78 15.42
CA TYR A 540 -25.14 32.59 15.85
C TYR A 540 -25.38 33.04 17.29
N SER A 541 -24.69 32.45 18.26
CA SER A 541 -24.80 32.85 19.66
C SER A 541 -23.64 32.27 20.48
N PRO A 542 -23.05 33.05 21.41
CA PRO A 542 -21.99 32.58 22.30
C PRO A 542 -22.49 31.59 23.36
N ASP A 543 -23.81 31.46 23.57
CA ASP A 543 -24.40 30.65 24.62
C ASP A 543 -24.98 29.32 24.11
N ILE A 544 -25.67 29.34 22.96
CA ILE A 544 -26.33 28.14 22.40
C ILE A 544 -26.62 28.27 20.90
N PHE A 545 -26.46 27.19 20.14
CA PHE A 545 -26.91 27.13 18.75
C PHE A 545 -27.45 25.75 18.35
N LYS A 546 -28.31 25.71 17.32
CA LYS A 546 -28.82 24.47 16.72
C LYS A 546 -27.98 24.00 15.55
N THR A 547 -27.82 22.69 15.43
CA THR A 547 -27.16 22.03 14.31
C THR A 547 -27.72 20.62 14.09
N TYR A 548 -27.36 19.98 12.99
CA TYR A 548 -27.62 18.57 12.76
C TYR A 548 -26.29 17.86 12.51
N ILE A 549 -25.84 17.07 13.49
CA ILE A 549 -24.54 16.38 13.46
C ILE A 549 -24.72 14.93 13.90
N LEU A 550 -23.95 14.02 13.29
CA LEU A 550 -23.98 12.59 13.59
C LEU A 550 -25.37 11.95 13.50
N GLY A 551 -26.20 12.45 12.57
CA GLY A 551 -27.56 11.96 12.33
C GLY A 551 -28.62 12.51 13.30
N GLU A 552 -28.26 13.49 14.14
CA GLU A 552 -29.10 13.93 15.24
C GLU A 552 -29.31 15.45 15.25
N LYS A 553 -30.55 15.89 15.48
CA LYS A 553 -30.86 17.29 15.81
C LYS A 553 -30.22 17.62 17.15
N THR A 554 -29.31 18.60 17.14
CA THR A 554 -28.42 18.87 18.26
C THR A 554 -28.45 20.34 18.64
N ALA A 555 -28.61 20.62 19.93
CA ALA A 555 -28.30 21.92 20.52
C ALA A 555 -26.89 21.87 21.11
N VAL A 556 -26.02 22.81 20.73
CA VAL A 556 -24.69 22.95 21.32
C VAL A 556 -24.75 24.00 22.42
N ILE A 557 -24.56 23.59 23.67
CA ILE A 557 -24.54 24.49 24.83
C ILE A 557 -23.10 24.91 25.11
N CYS A 558 -22.87 26.22 25.25
CA CYS A 558 -21.55 26.81 25.28
C CYS A 558 -21.25 27.52 26.62
N GLY A 559 -19.96 27.57 26.99
CA GLY A 559 -19.46 28.35 28.11
C GLY A 559 -19.73 27.75 29.51
N PRO A 560 -19.17 28.35 30.58
CA PRO A 560 -19.26 27.83 31.93
C PRO A 560 -20.70 27.76 32.46
N SER A 561 -21.53 28.76 32.15
CA SER A 561 -22.97 28.77 32.50
C SER A 561 -23.72 27.60 31.86
N GLY A 562 -23.39 27.30 30.60
CA GLY A 562 -23.98 26.18 29.88
C GLY A 562 -23.52 24.83 30.41
N HIS A 563 -22.22 24.68 30.68
CA HIS A 563 -21.68 23.51 31.36
C HIS A 563 -22.34 23.29 32.73
N LYS A 564 -22.43 24.35 33.55
CA LYS A 564 -23.13 24.31 34.85
C LYS A 564 -24.58 23.86 34.69
N PHE A 565 -25.32 24.47 33.77
CA PHE A 565 -26.72 24.11 33.51
C PHE A 565 -26.86 22.63 33.14
N LEU A 566 -26.01 22.12 32.23
CA LEU A 566 -26.03 20.73 31.81
C LEU A 566 -25.69 19.78 32.96
N PHE A 567 -24.58 20.01 33.66
CA PHE A 567 -24.08 19.10 34.69
C PHE A 567 -24.89 19.12 35.99
N SER A 568 -25.52 20.26 36.33
CA SER A 568 -26.37 20.38 37.52
C SER A 568 -27.80 19.87 37.32
N ASN A 569 -28.22 19.58 36.08
CA ASN A 569 -29.57 19.10 35.77
C ASN A 569 -29.59 17.71 35.09
N GLU A 570 -28.54 16.92 35.30
CA GLU A 570 -28.53 15.50 34.92
C GLU A 570 -29.71 14.77 35.60
N GLN A 571 -30.31 13.79 34.92
CA GLN A 571 -31.53 13.05 35.32
C GLN A 571 -32.82 13.88 35.36
N LYS A 572 -32.74 15.20 35.54
CA LYS A 572 -33.91 16.10 35.45
C LYS A 572 -34.25 16.43 34.00
N TYR A 573 -33.32 17.04 33.27
CA TYR A 573 -33.51 17.42 31.87
C TYR A 573 -32.71 16.55 30.91
N PHE A 574 -31.66 15.89 31.40
CA PHE A 574 -30.68 15.21 30.55
C PHE A 574 -30.47 13.75 30.94
N THR A 575 -30.25 12.92 29.93
CA THR A 575 -29.64 11.59 30.10
C THR A 575 -28.46 11.43 29.16
N ALA A 576 -27.58 10.48 29.43
CA ALA A 576 -26.43 10.23 28.58
C ALA A 576 -26.85 9.70 27.20
N PHE A 577 -26.32 10.32 26.15
CA PHE A 577 -26.44 9.86 24.78
C PHE A 577 -25.06 9.50 24.23
N ARG A 578 -24.99 8.38 23.52
CA ARG A 578 -23.80 7.98 22.75
C ARG A 578 -24.18 8.03 21.26
N PRO A 579 -23.32 8.54 20.37
CA PRO A 579 -23.58 8.49 18.94
C PRO A 579 -23.91 7.08 18.46
N HIS A 580 -24.74 6.97 17.42
CA HIS A 580 -25.20 5.67 16.92
C HIS A 580 -24.05 4.74 16.50
N SER A 581 -22.95 5.30 15.99
CA SER A 581 -21.73 4.57 15.68
C SER A 581 -21.18 3.86 16.91
N MET A 582 -21.05 4.58 18.02
CA MET A 582 -20.68 4.03 19.32
C MET A 582 -21.69 2.99 19.84
N GLN A 583 -23.00 3.23 19.71
CA GLN A 583 -24.02 2.25 20.15
C GLN A 583 -24.00 0.93 19.35
N LYS A 584 -23.56 0.96 18.08
CA LYS A 584 -23.38 -0.27 17.29
C LYS A 584 -22.16 -1.08 17.72
N MET A 585 -21.08 -0.42 18.14
CA MET A 585 -19.87 -1.10 18.61
C MET A 585 -19.97 -1.56 20.07
N PHE A 586 -20.56 -0.77 20.94
CA PHE A 586 -20.80 -1.15 22.34
C PHE A 586 -22.29 -1.44 22.50
N ARG A 587 -22.71 -2.69 22.29
CA ARG A 587 -24.15 -3.00 22.17
C ARG A 587 -24.90 -2.78 23.47
N SER A 588 -24.20 -2.84 24.61
CA SER A 588 -24.69 -2.42 25.93
C SER A 588 -25.07 -0.93 26.04
N TYR A 589 -24.71 -0.09 25.06
CA TYR A 589 -25.09 1.33 25.03
C TYR A 589 -26.39 1.62 24.27
N LYS A 590 -26.99 0.65 23.59
CA LYS A 590 -28.31 0.82 22.98
C LYS A 590 -29.35 1.09 24.08
N ALA A 591 -30.25 2.04 23.85
CA ALA A 591 -31.44 2.19 24.70
C ALA A 591 -32.44 1.09 24.31
N ALA A 592 -33.18 0.54 25.27
CA ALA A 592 -34.40 -0.19 24.93
C ALA A 592 -35.30 0.79 24.16
N ALA A 593 -35.65 0.46 22.91
CA ALA A 593 -36.62 1.24 22.16
C ALA A 593 -37.98 1.16 22.91
N PRO A 594 -38.79 2.24 22.92
CA PRO A 594 -40.17 2.10 23.33
C PRO A 594 -40.87 1.27 22.25
N THR A 595 -41.09 -0.01 22.50
CA THR A 595 -41.95 -0.84 21.65
C THR A 595 -43.37 -0.32 21.77
N ALA A 596 -43.88 0.27 20.69
CA ALA A 596 -45.30 0.46 20.52
C ALA A 596 -45.96 -0.93 20.48
N SER A 597 -46.95 -1.14 21.33
CA SER A 597 -47.71 -2.37 21.56
C SER A 597 -47.03 -3.44 22.44
N ALA A 598 -47.44 -3.47 23.71
CA ALA A 598 -47.86 -4.66 24.49
C ALA A 598 -47.67 -4.41 26.00
N ALA A 599 -48.80 -4.26 26.73
CA ALA A 599 -49.05 -4.45 28.18
C ALA A 599 -48.08 -3.82 29.22
N PRO A 600 -48.54 -3.50 30.45
CA PRO A 600 -47.68 -2.87 31.46
C PRO A 600 -46.69 -3.90 32.02
N ALA A 601 -45.55 -4.03 31.35
CA ALA A 601 -44.42 -4.79 31.86
C ALA A 601 -43.77 -4.02 33.02
N VAL A 602 -43.65 -4.72 34.15
CA VAL A 602 -42.92 -4.40 35.38
C VAL A 602 -41.80 -3.40 35.13
N ALA A 603 -41.81 -2.28 35.88
CA ALA A 603 -40.82 -1.22 35.83
C ALA A 603 -39.40 -1.80 35.77
N GLN A 604 -38.80 -1.79 34.58
CA GLN A 604 -37.40 -2.14 34.44
C GLN A 604 -36.55 -1.08 35.13
N PRO A 605 -35.50 -1.48 35.86
CA PRO A 605 -34.68 -0.54 36.59
C PRO A 605 -34.05 0.49 35.64
N SER A 606 -34.08 1.75 36.05
CA SER A 606 -33.50 2.85 35.27
C SER A 606 -32.02 2.56 34.94
N ARG A 607 -31.50 3.07 33.81
CA ARG A 607 -30.07 3.00 33.43
C ARG A 607 -29.09 3.43 34.54
N ASP A 608 -29.57 4.12 35.57
CA ASP A 608 -28.81 4.48 36.75
C ASP A 608 -28.49 3.28 37.66
N GLU A 609 -29.29 2.21 37.66
CA GLU A 609 -28.96 0.97 38.39
C GLU A 609 -27.87 0.16 37.69
N GLU A 610 -27.86 0.09 36.36
CA GLU A 610 -26.77 -0.57 35.62
C GLU A 610 -25.43 0.17 35.75
N SER A 611 -25.45 1.51 35.80
CA SER A 611 -24.25 2.32 36.01
C SER A 611 -23.81 2.40 37.47
N LYS A 612 -24.71 2.09 38.42
CA LYS A 612 -24.32 1.80 39.80
C LYS A 612 -23.38 0.60 39.86
N VAL A 613 -23.57 -0.50 39.11
CA VAL A 613 -22.68 -1.67 39.17
C VAL A 613 -21.20 -1.36 38.87
N ILE A 614 -20.92 -0.41 37.96
CA ILE A 614 -19.53 0.03 37.66
C ILE A 614 -18.99 1.00 38.74
N ARG A 615 -19.88 1.77 39.38
CA ARG A 615 -19.53 2.78 40.40
C ARG A 615 -19.53 2.22 41.84
N SER A 616 -20.27 1.16 42.08
CA SER A 616 -20.69 0.66 43.40
C SER A 616 -19.72 -0.30 44.09
N PRO A 617 -18.63 -0.82 43.48
CA PRO A 617 -17.63 -1.54 44.26
C PRO A 617 -16.40 -0.68 44.59
N GLY A 618 -16.38 0.61 44.24
CA GLY A 618 -15.31 1.52 44.64
C GLY A 618 -13.93 1.24 44.03
N PHE A 619 -13.81 0.42 43.00
CA PHE A 619 -12.54 0.07 42.36
C PHE A 619 -11.78 1.24 41.74
N LEU A 620 -12.50 2.27 41.31
CA LEU A 620 -11.91 3.50 40.78
C LEU A 620 -11.78 4.60 41.86
N LYS A 621 -12.06 4.27 43.13
CA LYS A 621 -11.80 5.17 44.25
C LYS A 621 -10.32 5.12 44.64
N PRO A 622 -9.80 6.19 45.28
CA PRO A 622 -8.43 6.25 45.76
C PRO A 622 -7.97 4.98 46.50
N GLU A 623 -8.78 4.44 47.42
CA GLU A 623 -8.38 3.34 48.30
C GLU A 623 -8.04 2.05 47.54
N ALA A 624 -8.77 1.76 46.46
CA ALA A 624 -8.51 0.59 45.60
C ALA A 624 -7.32 0.84 44.66
N LEU A 625 -7.19 2.06 44.15
CA LEU A 625 -6.11 2.45 43.23
C LEU A 625 -4.73 2.48 43.91
N VAL A 626 -4.67 2.86 45.20
CA VAL A 626 -3.44 2.85 46.00
C VAL A 626 -2.76 1.47 45.98
N ARG A 627 -3.54 0.38 46.08
CA ARG A 627 -3.03 -1.00 46.06
C ARG A 627 -2.43 -1.40 44.72
N TYR A 628 -2.79 -0.69 43.65
CA TYR A 628 -2.32 -0.96 42.30
C TYR A 628 -1.16 -0.05 41.88
N LEU A 629 -0.92 1.06 42.58
CA LEU A 629 0.07 2.07 42.22
C LEU A 629 1.49 1.48 42.07
N GLY A 630 1.96 0.67 43.03
CA GLY A 630 3.27 0.03 42.92
C GLY A 630 3.41 -0.89 41.70
N LYS A 631 2.32 -1.57 41.31
CA LYS A 631 2.28 -2.38 40.08
C LYS A 631 2.28 -1.49 38.83
N MET A 632 1.56 -0.37 38.84
CA MET A 632 1.60 0.60 37.74
C MET A 632 3.02 1.10 37.51
N ASP A 633 3.74 1.41 38.59
CA ASP A 633 5.12 1.87 38.54
C ASP A 633 6.04 0.77 38.00
N SER A 634 5.96 -0.46 38.53
CA SER A 634 6.72 -1.61 38.00
C SER A 634 6.53 -1.80 36.49
N ILE A 635 5.28 -1.85 36.03
CA ILE A 635 4.96 -2.03 34.61
C ILE A 635 5.51 -0.88 33.77
N THR A 636 5.42 0.35 34.27
CA THR A 636 5.95 1.54 33.59
C THR A 636 7.47 1.44 33.46
N GLN A 637 8.17 1.05 34.53
CA GLN A 637 9.62 0.87 34.53
C GLN A 637 10.07 -0.24 33.57
N GLU A 638 9.39 -1.39 33.58
CA GLU A 638 9.66 -2.51 32.68
C GLU A 638 9.50 -2.10 31.20
N GLN A 639 8.43 -1.39 30.87
CA GLN A 639 8.17 -0.91 29.51
C GLN A 639 9.20 0.14 29.07
N MET A 640 9.62 1.05 29.96
CA MET A 640 10.69 2.00 29.65
C MET A 640 12.02 1.29 29.39
N LYS A 641 12.38 0.32 30.23
CA LYS A 641 13.59 -0.48 30.04
C LYS A 641 13.56 -1.26 28.73
N ALA A 642 12.43 -1.86 28.38
CA ALA A 642 12.30 -2.70 27.20
C ALA A 642 12.29 -1.90 25.88
N TYR A 643 11.62 -0.74 25.86
CA TYR A 643 11.29 -0.05 24.61
C TYR A 643 11.89 1.35 24.47
N TRP A 644 12.40 1.95 25.54
CA TRP A 644 12.94 3.31 25.54
C TRP A 644 14.46 3.33 25.78
N GLU A 645 14.94 2.56 26.76
CA GLU A 645 16.37 2.51 27.08
C GLU A 645 17.20 1.91 25.92
N GLY A 646 18.35 2.55 25.62
CA GLY A 646 19.22 2.13 24.52
C GLY A 646 18.72 2.52 23.11
N LYS A 647 17.67 3.35 23.02
CA LYS A 647 17.17 3.91 21.75
C LYS A 647 17.48 5.41 21.69
N ASP A 648 18.05 5.85 20.57
CA ASP A 648 18.31 7.27 20.33
C ASP A 648 17.00 8.02 20.01
N GLU A 649 16.08 7.39 19.30
CA GLU A 649 14.80 7.98 18.88
C GLU A 649 13.64 7.00 19.12
N VAL A 650 12.52 7.52 19.64
CA VAL A 650 11.29 6.74 19.88
C VAL A 650 10.05 7.50 19.42
N LYS A 651 8.98 6.76 19.08
CA LYS A 651 7.65 7.34 18.82
C LYS A 651 6.81 7.26 20.10
N VAL A 652 6.49 8.41 20.69
CA VAL A 652 5.82 8.47 21.99
C VAL A 652 4.40 7.92 21.93
N TYR A 653 3.61 8.29 20.92
CA TYR A 653 2.17 7.95 20.89
C TYR A 653 1.90 6.43 20.84
N PRO A 654 2.57 5.63 19.97
CA PRO A 654 2.44 4.18 20.00
C PRO A 654 2.86 3.55 21.34
N LEU A 655 3.97 4.01 21.92
CA LEU A 655 4.47 3.47 23.19
C LEU A 655 3.56 3.82 24.37
N ALA A 656 3.01 5.04 24.40
CA ALA A 656 2.02 5.46 25.39
C ALA A 656 0.73 4.62 25.29
N LYS A 657 0.26 4.30 24.07
CA LYS A 657 -0.89 3.41 23.87
C LYS A 657 -0.62 1.99 24.36
N THR A 658 0.54 1.43 24.07
CA THR A 658 0.94 0.11 24.59
C THR A 658 0.98 0.11 26.12
N LEU A 659 1.68 1.07 26.73
CA LEU A 659 1.77 1.18 28.19
C LEU A 659 0.38 1.29 28.83
N THR A 660 -0.45 2.21 28.36
CA THR A 660 -1.77 2.45 28.96
C THR A 660 -2.74 1.30 28.73
N LEU A 661 -2.67 0.59 27.61
CA LEU A 661 -3.45 -0.63 27.40
C LEU A 661 -2.96 -1.75 28.32
N SER A 662 -1.65 -1.90 28.52
CA SER A 662 -1.10 -2.85 29.50
C SER A 662 -1.59 -2.56 30.91
N LEU A 663 -1.51 -1.29 31.35
CA LEU A 663 -2.04 -0.86 32.65
C LEU A 663 -3.54 -1.15 32.78
N ALA A 664 -4.32 -0.88 31.73
CA ALA A 664 -5.77 -1.09 31.74
C ALA A 664 -6.13 -2.57 31.72
N CYS A 665 -5.49 -3.41 30.90
CA CYS A 665 -5.69 -4.85 30.87
C CYS A 665 -5.32 -5.50 32.20
N ARG A 666 -4.20 -5.09 32.80
CA ARG A 666 -3.80 -5.62 34.10
C ARG A 666 -4.75 -5.20 35.22
N PHE A 667 -5.19 -3.94 35.22
CA PHE A 667 -6.11 -3.44 36.25
C PHE A 667 -7.54 -3.97 36.09
N PHE A 668 -8.07 -3.98 34.86
CA PHE A 668 -9.46 -4.34 34.59
C PHE A 668 -9.68 -5.83 34.40
N LEU A 669 -8.71 -6.56 33.83
CA LEU A 669 -8.84 -7.99 33.50
C LEU A 669 -7.91 -8.88 34.32
N GLY A 670 -6.90 -8.33 34.99
CA GLY A 670 -5.87 -9.12 35.67
C GLY A 670 -4.90 -9.85 34.72
N ILE A 671 -4.81 -9.46 33.44
CA ILE A 671 -3.94 -10.10 32.44
C ILE A 671 -2.52 -9.49 32.49
N ASP A 672 -1.50 -10.35 32.50
CA ASP A 672 -0.07 -9.98 32.44
C ASP A 672 0.61 -10.29 31.10
N ASP A 673 -0.06 -10.99 30.20
CA ASP A 673 0.53 -11.44 28.94
C ASP A 673 0.73 -10.24 27.98
N SER A 674 1.96 -9.77 27.91
CA SER A 674 2.36 -8.65 27.07
C SER A 674 2.16 -8.90 25.57
N GLU A 675 2.34 -10.15 25.09
CA GLU A 675 2.14 -10.49 23.69
C GLU A 675 0.65 -10.49 23.35
N ARG A 676 -0.19 -11.04 24.24
CA ARG A 676 -1.64 -11.00 24.10
C ARG A 676 -2.15 -9.57 24.04
N ILE A 677 -1.67 -8.71 24.94
CA ILE A 677 -2.07 -7.29 24.98
C ILE A 677 -1.62 -6.56 23.70
N ALA A 678 -0.39 -6.78 23.24
CA ALA A 678 0.13 -6.17 22.02
C ALA A 678 -0.73 -6.48 20.78
N ARG A 679 -1.27 -7.71 20.67
CA ARG A 679 -2.18 -8.11 19.58
C ARG A 679 -3.54 -7.39 19.59
N LEU A 680 -3.94 -6.79 20.72
CA LEU A 680 -5.23 -6.11 20.85
C LEU A 680 -5.17 -4.62 20.51
N VAL A 681 -3.98 -4.00 20.57
CA VAL A 681 -3.81 -2.55 20.38
C VAL A 681 -4.44 -2.07 19.07
N SER A 682 -4.18 -2.75 17.94
CA SER A 682 -4.72 -2.35 16.64
C SER A 682 -6.25 -2.42 16.57
N ASN A 683 -6.85 -3.43 17.20
CA ASN A 683 -8.31 -3.54 17.24
C ASN A 683 -8.92 -2.44 18.11
N PHE A 684 -8.29 -2.11 19.25
CA PHE A 684 -8.72 -0.99 20.07
C PHE A 684 -8.56 0.35 19.36
N ASP A 685 -7.50 0.54 18.58
CA ASP A 685 -7.31 1.72 17.73
C ASP A 685 -8.45 1.87 16.71
N ASP A 686 -8.78 0.80 15.99
CA ASP A 686 -9.86 0.80 15.01
C ASP A 686 -11.22 1.12 15.64
N VAL A 687 -11.53 0.54 16.81
CA VAL A 687 -12.75 0.87 17.59
C VAL A 687 -12.75 2.34 18.03
N THR A 688 -11.58 2.85 18.44
CA THR A 688 -11.42 4.22 18.93
C THR A 688 -11.71 5.25 17.85
N VAL A 689 -11.19 5.03 16.64
CA VAL A 689 -11.43 5.92 15.49
C VAL A 689 -12.86 5.76 14.96
N GLY A 690 -13.44 4.56 15.00
CA GLY A 690 -14.80 4.35 14.50
C GLY A 690 -15.93 4.89 15.37
N MET A 691 -15.72 5.14 16.67
CA MET A 691 -16.80 5.49 17.59
C MET A 691 -17.44 6.85 17.38
N HIS A 692 -16.79 7.72 16.61
CA HIS A 692 -17.30 9.03 16.23
C HIS A 692 -17.49 9.19 14.71
N SER A 693 -17.34 8.11 13.93
CA SER A 693 -17.46 8.15 12.47
C SER A 693 -18.91 8.12 11.98
N LEU A 694 -19.11 8.48 10.70
CA LEU A 694 -20.36 8.20 9.99
C LEU A 694 -20.61 6.69 9.89
N ILE A 695 -21.87 6.27 9.97
CA ILE A 695 -22.27 4.84 9.93
C ILE A 695 -22.37 4.36 8.47
N ILE A 696 -21.24 4.39 7.77
CA ILE A 696 -21.12 3.84 6.42
C ILE A 696 -20.41 2.51 6.55
N ASN A 697 -21.16 1.40 6.50
CA ASN A 697 -20.62 0.06 6.75
C ASN A 697 -20.25 -0.67 5.46
N PHE A 698 -19.30 -0.11 4.70
CA PHE A 698 -18.80 -0.71 3.45
C PHE A 698 -17.31 -1.09 3.60
N PRO A 699 -16.82 -2.20 3.00
CA PRO A 699 -15.41 -2.59 3.07
C PRO A 699 -14.47 -1.41 2.75
N GLY A 700 -13.43 -1.23 3.58
CA GLY A 700 -12.47 -0.12 3.46
C GLY A 700 -12.81 1.13 4.29
N THR A 701 -14.07 1.32 4.70
CA THR A 701 -14.46 2.47 5.54
C THR A 701 -14.04 2.33 7.01
N THR A 702 -13.86 3.45 7.71
CA THR A 702 -13.53 3.48 9.15
C THR A 702 -14.54 2.71 9.99
N PHE A 703 -15.83 2.91 9.74
CA PHE A 703 -16.89 2.25 10.51
C PHE A 703 -16.93 0.72 10.29
N TYR A 704 -16.65 0.26 9.06
CA TYR A 704 -16.52 -1.16 8.77
C TYR A 704 -15.35 -1.80 9.53
N LYS A 705 -14.16 -1.19 9.49
CA LYS A 705 -12.98 -1.66 10.21
C LYS A 705 -13.24 -1.72 11.72
N ALA A 706 -13.81 -0.66 12.27
CA ALA A 706 -14.16 -0.57 13.68
C ALA A 706 -15.20 -1.62 14.12
N THR A 707 -16.19 -1.92 13.27
CA THR A 707 -17.17 -2.97 13.55
C THR A 707 -16.51 -4.36 13.59
N LYS A 708 -15.63 -4.66 12.63
CA LYS A 708 -14.84 -5.90 12.62
C LYS A 708 -13.93 -6.02 13.83
N ALA A 709 -13.25 -4.93 14.20
CA ALA A 709 -12.40 -4.87 15.38
C ALA A 709 -13.20 -5.08 16.67
N ALA A 710 -14.38 -4.46 16.81
CA ALA A 710 -15.27 -4.69 17.94
C ALA A 710 -15.75 -6.15 18.03
N ASP A 711 -16.04 -6.80 16.90
CA ASP A 711 -16.40 -8.22 16.86
C ASP A 711 -15.22 -9.11 17.30
N ALA A 712 -14.00 -8.81 16.86
CA ALA A 712 -12.78 -9.50 17.28
C ALA A 712 -12.50 -9.33 18.78
N LEU A 713 -12.57 -8.10 19.30
CA LEU A 713 -12.39 -7.81 20.71
C LEU A 713 -13.43 -8.51 21.59
N ARG A 714 -14.71 -8.53 21.18
CA ARG A 714 -15.74 -9.26 21.91
C ARG A 714 -15.46 -10.76 21.96
N LYS A 715 -14.94 -11.35 20.88
CA LYS A 715 -14.56 -12.76 20.86
C LYS A 715 -13.44 -13.03 21.87
N GLU A 716 -12.42 -12.18 21.88
CA GLU A 716 -11.30 -12.30 22.82
C GLU A 716 -11.75 -12.12 24.27
N LEU A 717 -12.55 -11.08 24.55
CA LEU A 717 -13.03 -10.81 25.90
C LEU A 717 -13.92 -11.92 26.45
N ARG A 718 -14.66 -12.64 25.59
CA ARG A 718 -15.37 -13.85 26.01
C ARG A 718 -14.41 -14.95 26.47
N ILE A 719 -13.29 -15.15 25.79
CA ILE A 719 -12.26 -16.10 26.22
C ILE A 719 -11.72 -15.69 27.60
N VAL A 720 -11.36 -14.41 27.77
CA VAL A 720 -10.91 -13.86 29.05
C VAL A 720 -11.95 -14.05 30.17
N ILE A 721 -13.23 -13.83 29.88
CA ILE A 721 -14.33 -14.06 30.84
C ILE A 721 -14.37 -15.53 31.28
N GLN A 722 -14.24 -16.47 30.35
CA GLN A 722 -14.26 -17.90 30.67
C GLN A 722 -13.03 -18.32 31.50
N GLU A 723 -11.84 -17.88 31.09
CA GLU A 723 -10.60 -18.10 31.85
C GLU A 723 -10.73 -17.54 33.28
N LYS A 724 -11.32 -16.35 33.43
CA LYS A 724 -11.53 -15.72 34.73
C LYS A 724 -12.52 -16.50 35.59
N LYS A 725 -13.65 -16.94 35.03
CA LYS A 725 -14.62 -17.79 35.73
C LYS A 725 -13.99 -19.10 36.22
N ALA A 726 -13.18 -19.75 35.38
CA ALA A 726 -12.46 -20.97 35.76
C ALA A 726 -11.46 -20.72 36.89
N ALA A 727 -10.68 -19.64 36.81
CA ALA A 727 -9.72 -19.27 37.85
C ALA A 727 -10.41 -18.98 39.19
N MET A 728 -11.55 -18.28 39.17
CA MET A 728 -12.34 -18.01 40.37
C MET A 728 -12.95 -19.27 40.97
N ALA A 729 -13.44 -20.20 40.13
CA ALA A 729 -13.93 -21.50 40.59
C ALA A 729 -12.83 -22.36 41.25
N ALA A 730 -11.57 -22.17 40.84
CA ALA A 730 -10.40 -22.80 41.44
C ALA A 730 -9.85 -22.07 42.70
N GLY A 731 -10.57 -21.06 43.23
CA GLY A 731 -10.16 -20.30 44.42
C GLY A 731 -9.19 -19.14 44.13
N GLY A 732 -9.07 -18.71 42.88
CA GLY A 732 -8.23 -17.58 42.48
C GLY A 732 -8.70 -16.23 43.06
N PRO A 733 -7.79 -15.26 43.23
CA PRO A 733 -8.10 -13.98 43.86
C PRO A 733 -8.98 -13.07 42.97
N MET A 734 -9.95 -12.39 43.60
CA MET A 734 -10.81 -11.38 42.98
C MET A 734 -10.26 -9.97 43.21
N HIS A 735 -9.31 -9.54 42.38
CA HIS A 735 -8.65 -8.23 42.52
C HIS A 735 -8.86 -7.29 41.33
N ASP A 736 -9.44 -7.79 40.23
CA ASP A 736 -9.68 -7.05 39.00
C ASP A 736 -11.18 -6.75 38.77
N ILE A 737 -11.48 -5.70 38.00
CA ILE A 737 -12.86 -5.25 37.76
C ILE A 737 -13.70 -6.35 37.10
N LEU A 738 -13.12 -7.15 36.22
CA LEU A 738 -13.83 -8.22 35.52
C LEU A 738 -14.38 -9.27 36.48
N SER A 739 -13.59 -9.70 37.47
CA SER A 739 -14.02 -10.62 38.53
C SER A 739 -15.29 -10.11 39.23
N HIS A 740 -15.35 -8.81 39.52
CA HIS A 740 -16.51 -8.20 40.16
C HIS A 740 -17.71 -8.07 39.24
N MET A 741 -17.50 -7.74 37.96
CA MET A 741 -18.58 -7.71 36.98
C MET A 741 -19.23 -9.08 36.76
N ILE A 742 -18.44 -10.15 36.89
CA ILE A 742 -18.93 -11.53 36.77
C ILE A 742 -19.84 -11.93 37.93
N VAL A 743 -19.50 -11.55 39.17
CA VAL A 743 -20.29 -11.93 40.36
C VAL A 743 -21.38 -10.93 40.74
N ALA A 744 -21.32 -9.71 40.20
CA ALA A 744 -22.33 -8.70 40.49
C ALA A 744 -23.72 -9.20 40.09
N SER A 745 -24.69 -9.02 40.98
CA SER A 745 -26.10 -9.26 40.75
C SER A 745 -26.89 -7.95 40.90
N ASP A 746 -27.99 -7.83 40.16
CA ASP A 746 -28.96 -6.76 40.33
C ASP A 746 -29.79 -6.95 41.62
N PRO A 747 -30.65 -5.99 42.03
CA PRO A 747 -31.48 -6.14 43.22
C PRO A 747 -32.42 -7.36 43.22
N SER A 748 -32.66 -7.98 42.05
CA SER A 748 -33.43 -9.23 41.91
C SER A 748 -32.60 -10.50 42.04
N GLY A 749 -31.28 -10.37 42.26
CA GLY A 749 -30.34 -11.48 42.36
C GLY A 749 -29.83 -12.01 41.00
N LYS A 750 -30.14 -11.33 39.89
CA LYS A 750 -29.74 -11.78 38.55
C LYS A 750 -28.36 -11.26 38.16
N HIS A 751 -27.50 -12.15 37.67
CA HIS A 751 -26.17 -11.80 37.17
C HIS A 751 -26.19 -11.20 35.76
N MET A 752 -25.17 -10.38 35.46
CA MET A 752 -24.99 -9.78 34.15
C MET A 752 -24.65 -10.85 33.08
N PRO A 753 -25.34 -10.88 31.93
CA PRO A 753 -24.98 -11.78 30.83
C PRO A 753 -23.55 -11.54 30.33
N GLU A 754 -22.84 -12.60 29.94
CA GLU A 754 -21.44 -12.47 29.49
C GLU A 754 -21.26 -11.53 28.30
N ALA A 755 -22.22 -11.49 27.38
CA ALA A 755 -22.18 -10.58 26.24
C ALA A 755 -22.21 -9.11 26.70
N GLU A 756 -22.96 -8.82 27.76
CA GLU A 756 -23.04 -7.48 28.35
C GLU A 756 -21.77 -7.16 29.15
N VAL A 757 -21.23 -8.13 29.91
CA VAL A 757 -19.91 -7.99 30.58
C VAL A 757 -18.83 -7.66 29.56
N ALA A 758 -18.76 -8.42 28.45
CA ALA A 758 -17.79 -8.22 27.37
C ALA A 758 -17.90 -6.83 26.74
N ASP A 759 -19.12 -6.35 26.46
CA ASP A 759 -19.31 -5.01 25.89
C ASP A 759 -18.95 -3.89 26.88
N LYS A 760 -19.34 -4.02 28.16
CA LYS A 760 -19.03 -3.00 29.19
C LYS A 760 -17.52 -2.94 29.48
N ILE A 761 -16.84 -4.08 29.58
CA ILE A 761 -15.39 -4.12 29.82
C ILE A 761 -14.60 -3.61 28.60
N MET A 762 -15.06 -3.91 27.38
CA MET A 762 -14.50 -3.32 26.16
C MET A 762 -14.59 -1.79 26.18
N GLY A 763 -15.73 -1.24 26.61
CA GLY A 763 -15.92 0.20 26.78
C GLY A 763 -14.98 0.81 27.81
N LEU A 764 -14.79 0.14 28.96
CA LEU A 764 -13.84 0.58 30.00
C LEU A 764 -12.39 0.56 29.51
N LEU A 765 -11.96 -0.51 28.85
CA LEU A 765 -10.62 -0.62 28.27
C LEU A 765 -10.38 0.48 27.24
N THR A 766 -11.33 0.68 26.31
CA THR A 766 -11.23 1.71 25.26
C THR A 766 -11.10 3.12 25.85
N ALA A 767 -11.88 3.43 26.89
CA ALA A 767 -11.82 4.71 27.59
C ALA A 767 -10.51 4.89 28.37
N GLY A 768 -10.03 3.83 29.02
CA GLY A 768 -8.88 3.86 29.93
C GLY A 768 -7.52 3.91 29.25
N TYR A 769 -7.38 3.41 28.01
CA TYR A 769 -6.08 3.42 27.31
C TYR A 769 -5.88 4.68 26.44
N SER A 770 -6.82 4.97 25.53
CA SER A 770 -6.62 5.98 24.48
C SER A 770 -6.48 7.40 25.04
N THR A 771 -7.40 7.81 25.92
CA THR A 771 -7.42 9.17 26.50
C THR A 771 -6.19 9.45 27.36
N VAL A 772 -5.71 8.45 28.09
CA VAL A 772 -4.52 8.53 28.93
C VAL A 772 -3.26 8.62 28.07
N ALA A 773 -3.16 7.79 27.01
CA ALA A 773 -2.05 7.82 26.07
C ALA A 773 -1.92 9.18 25.37
N THR A 774 -3.05 9.78 24.98
CA THR A 774 -3.09 11.13 24.41
C THR A 774 -2.54 12.17 25.39
N ALA A 775 -2.97 12.16 26.65
CA ALA A 775 -2.45 13.10 27.66
C ALA A 775 -0.93 12.95 27.89
N MET A 776 -0.43 11.71 28.04
CA MET A 776 1.01 11.42 28.17
C MET A 776 1.82 11.92 26.96
N THR A 777 1.26 11.74 25.76
CA THR A 777 1.91 12.13 24.50
C THR A 777 2.03 13.64 24.39
N PHE A 778 0.93 14.37 24.65
CA PHE A 778 0.95 15.83 24.56
C PHE A 778 1.70 16.47 25.73
N PHE A 779 1.82 15.79 26.88
CA PHE A 779 2.77 16.17 27.92
C PHE A 779 4.21 16.17 27.39
N MET A 780 4.66 15.05 26.80
CA MET A 780 6.00 14.95 26.21
C MET A 780 6.24 16.03 25.14
N LYS A 781 5.22 16.32 24.31
CA LYS A 781 5.28 17.38 23.32
C LYS A 781 5.52 18.76 23.95
N TYR A 782 4.62 19.20 24.83
CA TYR A 782 4.64 20.57 25.31
C TYR A 782 5.79 20.85 26.28
N VAL A 783 6.15 19.87 27.11
CA VAL A 783 7.29 19.97 28.03
C VAL A 783 8.62 19.88 27.28
N GLY A 784 8.74 19.01 26.26
CA GLY A 784 9.95 18.91 25.44
C GLY A 784 10.25 20.16 24.60
N GLU A 785 9.25 21.01 24.38
CA GLU A 785 9.40 22.31 23.73
C GLU A 785 9.73 23.45 24.72
N ARG A 786 9.76 23.18 26.04
CA ARG A 786 9.83 24.19 27.10
C ARG A 786 10.82 23.78 28.20
N PRO A 787 12.12 24.08 28.02
CA PRO A 787 13.16 23.74 28.99
C PRO A 787 12.93 24.30 30.40
N ASP A 788 12.31 25.49 30.50
CA ASP A 788 11.97 26.14 31.77
C ASP A 788 10.93 25.35 32.58
N ILE A 789 9.93 24.78 31.90
CA ILE A 789 8.92 23.90 32.51
C ILE A 789 9.52 22.54 32.80
N TYR A 790 10.29 21.97 31.87
CA TYR A 790 10.99 20.70 32.05
C TYR A 790 11.87 20.72 33.31
N ALA A 791 12.65 21.78 33.54
CA ALA A 791 13.51 21.90 34.69
C ALA A 791 12.73 21.86 36.03
N LYS A 792 11.57 22.52 36.10
CA LYS A 792 10.71 22.52 37.29
C LYS A 792 10.07 21.15 37.55
N VAL A 793 9.59 20.49 36.49
CA VAL A 793 9.08 19.11 36.57
C VAL A 793 10.20 18.18 37.03
N LEU A 794 11.38 18.26 36.42
CA LEU A 794 12.52 17.43 36.79
C LEU A 794 12.92 17.62 38.26
N ALA A 795 12.95 18.87 38.76
CA ALA A 795 13.24 19.17 40.16
C ALA A 795 12.22 18.51 41.12
N GLU A 796 10.93 18.68 40.85
CA GLU A 796 9.84 18.04 41.63
C GLU A 796 10.01 16.52 41.69
N HIS A 797 10.34 15.89 40.56
CA HIS A 797 10.49 14.44 40.49
C HIS A 797 11.83 13.91 41.02
N LYS A 798 12.90 14.72 41.00
CA LYS A 798 14.19 14.40 41.63
C LYS A 798 14.07 14.37 43.16
N GLU A 799 13.38 15.35 43.76
CA GLU A 799 13.12 15.35 45.21
C GLU A 799 12.42 14.06 45.68
N ILE A 800 11.42 13.61 44.92
CA ILE A 800 10.73 12.34 45.18
C ILE A 800 11.70 11.17 45.02
N ALA A 801 12.48 11.13 43.94
CA ALA A 801 13.42 10.04 43.68
C ALA A 801 14.51 9.92 44.75
N ASP A 802 15.02 11.05 45.24
CA ASP A 802 16.07 11.10 46.28
C ASP A 802 15.55 10.64 47.65
N SER A 803 14.23 10.74 47.88
CA SER A 803 13.58 10.24 49.11
C SER A 803 13.34 8.71 49.13
N LYS A 804 13.56 8.02 48.01
CA LYS A 804 13.26 6.59 47.83
C LYS A 804 14.50 5.70 47.92
N LYS A 805 14.37 4.50 48.49
CA LYS A 805 15.44 3.50 48.49
C LYS A 805 15.50 2.79 47.14
N PRO A 806 16.67 2.21 46.75
CA PRO A 806 16.76 1.39 45.56
C PRO A 806 15.76 0.24 45.56
N GLY A 807 14.87 0.21 44.57
CA GLY A 807 13.81 -0.81 44.45
C GLY A 807 12.46 -0.42 45.03
N ASP A 808 12.35 0.72 45.72
CA ASP A 808 11.05 1.24 46.17
C ASP A 808 10.22 1.73 44.96
N PHE A 809 8.92 1.41 44.99
CA PHE A 809 7.95 1.94 44.03
C PHE A 809 7.27 3.21 44.56
N LEU A 810 6.61 3.93 43.66
CA LEU A 810 5.78 5.08 44.01
C LEU A 810 4.61 4.68 44.93
N GLU A 811 4.36 5.54 45.91
CA GLU A 811 3.27 5.47 46.87
C GLU A 811 2.33 6.67 46.72
N TRP A 812 1.18 6.61 47.36
CA TRP A 812 0.14 7.64 47.24
C TRP A 812 0.64 9.03 47.67
N GLU A 813 1.51 9.09 48.67
CA GLU A 813 2.09 10.34 49.16
C GLU A 813 2.99 11.00 48.11
N ASP A 814 3.75 10.22 47.34
CA ASP A 814 4.61 10.73 46.27
C ASP A 814 3.78 11.39 45.17
N ILE A 815 2.68 10.75 44.78
CA ILE A 815 1.75 11.30 43.78
C ILE A 815 1.15 12.64 44.24
N ASN A 816 0.91 12.80 45.55
CA ASN A 816 0.40 14.06 46.11
C ASN A 816 1.45 15.17 46.17
N LYS A 817 2.74 14.83 46.12
CA LYS A 817 3.84 15.79 46.00
C LYS A 817 3.99 16.32 44.57
N MET A 818 3.53 15.59 43.55
CA MET A 818 3.60 15.97 42.12
C MET A 818 2.58 17.06 41.70
N LYS A 819 2.47 18.13 42.48
CA LYS A 819 1.47 19.20 42.28
C LYS A 819 1.74 20.01 41.03
N TYR A 820 2.99 20.40 40.78
CA TYR A 820 3.36 21.18 39.61
C TYR A 820 3.17 20.37 38.32
N SER A 821 3.57 19.10 38.31
CA SER A 821 3.34 18.21 37.17
C SER A 821 1.86 18.01 36.86
N TRP A 822 1.00 17.98 37.88
CA TRP A 822 -0.45 17.95 37.66
C TRP A 822 -1.00 19.27 37.11
N ASN A 823 -0.47 20.42 37.53
CA ASN A 823 -0.77 21.72 36.94
C ASN A 823 -0.34 21.81 35.47
N VAL A 824 0.83 21.26 35.12
CA VAL A 824 1.28 21.13 33.73
C VAL A 824 0.28 20.29 32.94
N LEU A 825 -0.21 19.18 33.49
CA LEU A 825 -1.19 18.32 32.82
C LEU A 825 -2.56 18.98 32.65
N TYR A 826 -3.00 19.84 33.57
CA TYR A 826 -4.18 20.67 33.34
C TYR A 826 -3.99 21.58 32.12
N GLU A 827 -2.82 22.20 31.97
CA GLU A 827 -2.50 23.03 30.80
C GLU A 827 -2.41 22.19 29.51
N VAL A 828 -1.80 21.00 29.57
CA VAL A 828 -1.76 20.04 28.45
C VAL A 828 -3.18 19.71 27.98
N MET A 829 -4.08 19.34 28.90
CA MET A 829 -5.46 19.00 28.58
C MET A 829 -6.29 20.23 28.17
N ARG A 830 -5.88 21.44 28.54
CA ARG A 830 -6.51 22.67 28.05
C ARG A 830 -6.16 22.91 26.59
N PHE A 831 -4.88 22.85 26.24
CA PHE A 831 -4.38 23.04 24.87
C PHE A 831 -4.82 21.93 23.92
N THR A 832 -4.65 20.68 24.35
CA THR A 832 -5.00 19.50 23.56
C THR A 832 -5.80 18.53 24.43
N PRO A 833 -7.13 18.74 24.53
CA PRO A 833 -8.01 17.86 25.28
C PRO A 833 -7.98 16.44 24.69
N PRO A 834 -7.80 15.39 25.50
CA PRO A 834 -7.90 14.02 25.02
C PRO A 834 -9.25 13.69 24.37
N LEU A 835 -10.32 14.39 24.77
CA LEU A 835 -11.66 14.31 24.19
C LEU A 835 -12.29 15.70 24.14
N GLN A 836 -12.80 16.10 22.97
CA GLN A 836 -13.35 17.45 22.77
C GLN A 836 -14.69 17.69 23.49
N GLY A 837 -15.56 16.70 23.60
CA GLY A 837 -16.89 16.87 24.16
C GLY A 837 -17.72 15.60 24.15
N THR A 838 -18.91 15.65 24.76
CA THR A 838 -19.85 14.51 24.76
C THR A 838 -21.29 14.97 24.63
N PHE A 839 -22.18 14.02 24.36
CA PHE A 839 -23.60 14.28 24.13
C PHE A 839 -24.46 13.91 25.35
N ARG A 840 -25.60 14.58 25.44
CA ARG A 840 -26.77 14.24 26.23
C ARG A 840 -27.99 14.17 25.34
N GLU A 841 -29.07 13.61 25.86
CA GLU A 841 -30.40 13.65 25.26
C GLU A 841 -31.37 14.36 26.20
N ALA A 842 -32.17 15.26 25.63
CA ALA A 842 -33.21 15.98 26.34
C ALA A 842 -34.39 15.05 26.70
N LEU A 843 -34.66 14.87 27.99
CA LEU A 843 -35.74 14.02 28.50
C LEU A 843 -37.12 14.69 28.37
N THR A 844 -37.14 16.02 28.41
CA THR A 844 -38.33 16.87 28.28
C THR A 844 -37.96 18.11 27.46
N ASP A 845 -38.97 18.85 26.99
CA ASP A 845 -38.74 20.22 26.52
C ASP A 845 -38.17 21.04 27.69
N PHE A 846 -37.13 21.83 27.45
CA PHE A 846 -36.58 22.74 28.45
C PHE A 846 -36.12 24.05 27.80
N THR A 847 -36.03 25.12 28.59
CA THR A 847 -35.58 26.43 28.12
C THR A 847 -34.18 26.73 28.64
N TYR A 848 -33.30 27.20 27.75
CA TYR A 848 -31.97 27.69 28.09
C TYR A 848 -31.61 28.89 27.20
N ALA A 849 -31.03 29.94 27.78
CA ALA A 849 -30.68 31.19 27.10
C ALA A 849 -31.84 31.78 26.26
N GLY A 850 -33.08 31.66 26.73
CA GLY A 850 -34.28 32.17 26.05
C GLY A 850 -34.84 31.27 24.94
N TYR A 851 -34.19 30.14 24.64
CA TYR A 851 -34.62 29.21 23.58
C TYR A 851 -35.15 27.90 24.15
N THR A 852 -36.10 27.29 23.46
CA THR A 852 -36.67 25.99 23.81
C THR A 852 -35.94 24.87 23.06
N ILE A 853 -35.40 23.91 23.80
CA ILE A 853 -34.82 22.68 23.26
C ILE A 853 -35.88 21.58 23.39
N PRO A 854 -36.37 21.00 22.28
CA PRO A 854 -37.38 19.96 22.34
C PRO A 854 -36.88 18.66 22.94
N LYS A 855 -37.78 17.90 23.59
CA LYS A 855 -37.56 16.52 24.00
C LYS A 855 -37.00 15.67 22.85
N GLY A 856 -36.05 14.81 23.18
CA GLY A 856 -35.37 13.90 22.25
C GLY A 856 -34.19 14.52 21.50
N TRP A 857 -34.08 15.85 21.43
CA TRP A 857 -32.90 16.50 20.86
C TRP A 857 -31.65 16.14 21.64
N LYS A 858 -30.53 16.05 20.92
CA LYS A 858 -29.24 15.85 21.54
C LYS A 858 -28.69 17.19 21.99
N VAL A 859 -27.92 17.16 23.07
CA VAL A 859 -27.30 18.33 23.64
C VAL A 859 -25.81 18.06 23.73
N TYR A 860 -25.04 18.77 22.91
CA TYR A 860 -23.58 18.63 22.85
C TYR A 860 -22.94 19.72 23.70
N TRP A 861 -22.01 19.32 24.57
CA TRP A 861 -21.14 20.26 25.29
C TRP A 861 -19.69 19.93 24.96
N THR A 862 -18.83 20.95 24.98
CA THR A 862 -17.43 20.79 24.61
C THR A 862 -16.54 21.74 25.40
N VAL A 863 -15.39 21.21 25.83
CA VAL A 863 -14.36 21.97 26.53
C VAL A 863 -13.76 23.08 25.66
N SER A 864 -13.86 22.96 24.33
CA SER A 864 -13.38 23.97 23.40
C SER A 864 -14.06 25.33 23.61
N THR A 865 -15.31 25.37 24.07
CA THR A 865 -16.03 26.64 24.32
C THR A 865 -15.41 27.49 25.43
N THR A 866 -14.58 26.88 26.29
CA THR A 866 -13.96 27.51 27.46
C THR A 866 -12.44 27.55 27.36
N ASN A 867 -11.78 26.48 26.90
CA ASN A 867 -10.34 26.27 27.06
C ASN A 867 -9.44 27.32 26.40
N MET A 868 -9.85 27.85 25.24
CA MET A 868 -9.10 28.87 24.49
C MET A 868 -9.81 30.23 24.49
N ASN A 869 -10.81 30.42 25.37
CA ASN A 869 -11.56 31.65 25.45
C ASN A 869 -10.83 32.67 26.35
N PRO A 870 -10.43 33.84 25.82
CA PRO A 870 -9.67 34.85 26.58
C PRO A 870 -10.46 35.44 27.76
N GLN A 871 -11.79 35.32 27.78
CA GLN A 871 -12.63 35.72 28.91
C GLN A 871 -12.32 34.91 30.17
N TYR A 872 -11.95 33.63 30.02
CA TYR A 872 -11.73 32.71 31.14
C TYR A 872 -10.25 32.37 31.34
N PHE A 873 -9.44 32.45 30.28
CA PHE A 873 -8.01 32.21 30.31
C PHE A 873 -7.27 33.40 29.69
N PRO A 874 -6.78 34.37 30.49
CA PRO A 874 -6.02 35.51 29.97
C PRO A 874 -4.78 35.07 29.21
N ASN A 875 -4.55 35.56 27.99
CA ASN A 875 -3.50 35.05 27.08
C ASN A 875 -3.63 33.52 26.84
N PRO A 876 -4.75 33.05 26.26
CA PRO A 876 -5.05 31.61 26.20
C PRO A 876 -4.05 30.81 25.35
N GLU A 877 -3.32 31.47 24.44
CA GLU A 877 -2.27 30.88 23.61
C GLU A 877 -0.94 30.66 24.36
N LYS A 878 -0.76 31.28 25.53
CA LYS A 878 0.43 31.08 26.38
C LYS A 878 0.22 29.84 27.23
N PHE A 879 1.12 28.86 27.07
CA PHE A 879 1.20 27.66 27.91
C PHE A 879 1.76 28.05 29.28
N ASP A 880 0.90 28.05 30.30
CA ASP A 880 1.20 28.58 31.61
C ASP A 880 0.59 27.72 32.74
N PRO A 881 1.38 26.79 33.31
CA PRO A 881 0.93 25.94 34.41
C PRO A 881 0.60 26.70 35.70
N SER A 882 1.11 27.91 35.92
CA SER A 882 0.88 28.63 37.19
C SER A 882 -0.57 29.07 37.36
N ARG A 883 -1.36 29.06 36.28
CA ARG A 883 -2.81 29.32 36.30
C ARG A 883 -3.58 28.40 37.24
N TYR A 884 -3.03 27.23 37.56
CA TYR A 884 -3.69 26.21 38.37
C TYR A 884 -3.20 26.18 39.81
N GLU A 885 -2.36 27.14 40.24
CA GLU A 885 -1.94 27.29 41.64
C GLU A 885 -3.13 27.66 42.55
N ASP A 886 -4.07 28.46 42.05
CA ASP A 886 -5.37 28.72 42.68
C ASP A 886 -6.52 28.27 41.76
N LEU A 887 -7.02 27.05 42.00
CA LEU A 887 -8.15 26.51 41.24
C LEU A 887 -9.47 27.28 41.46
N ASN A 888 -9.56 28.13 42.49
CA ASN A 888 -10.74 28.95 42.74
C ASN A 888 -10.77 30.23 41.91
N ALA A 889 -9.67 30.55 41.19
CA ALA A 889 -9.59 31.71 40.31
C ALA A 889 -10.51 31.61 39.07
N PHE A 890 -11.06 30.42 38.77
CA PHE A 890 -11.94 30.21 37.62
C PHE A 890 -13.41 30.19 38.02
N PRO A 891 -14.32 30.74 37.20
CA PRO A 891 -15.74 30.48 37.34
C PRO A 891 -16.01 28.97 37.33
N ALA A 892 -16.95 28.52 38.18
CA ALA A 892 -17.32 27.10 38.25
C ALA A 892 -17.68 26.54 36.86
N PHE A 893 -17.24 25.31 36.58
CA PHE A 893 -17.45 24.61 35.29
C PHE A 893 -16.73 25.21 34.07
N THR A 894 -15.74 26.07 34.30
CA THR A 894 -14.80 26.51 33.26
C THR A 894 -13.79 25.42 32.90
N LEU A 895 -13.13 24.83 33.91
CA LEU A 895 -12.15 23.76 33.74
C LEU A 895 -12.81 22.40 34.00
N VAL A 896 -13.24 21.72 32.94
CA VAL A 896 -13.95 20.43 33.02
C VAL A 896 -13.31 19.31 32.17
N PRO A 897 -11.99 19.06 32.26
CA PRO A 897 -11.30 18.03 31.45
C PRO A 897 -11.81 16.60 31.72
N PHE A 898 -12.44 16.37 32.87
CA PHE A 898 -13.07 15.11 33.25
C PHE A 898 -14.61 15.20 33.30
N GLY A 899 -15.20 16.28 32.77
CA GLY A 899 -16.62 16.60 32.90
C GLY A 899 -17.02 17.08 34.30
N GLY A 900 -18.33 17.13 34.58
CA GLY A 900 -18.87 17.58 35.86
C GLY A 900 -20.17 16.85 36.26
N GLY A 901 -20.60 17.08 37.50
CA GLY A 901 -21.86 16.54 38.04
C GLY A 901 -21.87 15.00 38.21
N PRO A 902 -23.06 14.38 38.29
CA PRO A 902 -23.22 12.93 38.49
C PRO A 902 -22.59 12.05 37.39
N ARG A 903 -22.15 12.63 36.28
CA ARG A 903 -21.51 11.96 35.13
C ARG A 903 -20.05 12.36 34.93
N MET A 904 -19.39 12.93 35.95
CA MET A 904 -17.93 13.12 35.95
C MET A 904 -17.23 11.77 35.67
N CYS A 905 -16.10 11.83 34.96
CA CYS A 905 -15.33 10.66 34.56
C CYS A 905 -14.98 9.79 35.79
N PRO A 906 -15.43 8.53 35.85
CA PRO A 906 -15.12 7.66 36.98
C PRO A 906 -13.63 7.28 37.03
N GLY A 907 -12.92 7.34 35.90
CA GLY A 907 -11.49 7.01 35.79
C GLY A 907 -10.54 8.18 36.07
N LYS A 908 -11.01 9.31 36.61
CA LYS A 908 -10.17 10.51 36.84
C LYS A 908 -8.92 10.18 37.67
N GLU A 909 -9.09 9.54 38.82
CA GLU A 909 -7.96 9.21 39.69
C GLU A 909 -7.07 8.12 39.09
N TYR A 910 -7.64 7.13 38.39
CA TYR A 910 -6.85 6.14 37.63
C TYR A 910 -5.95 6.82 36.58
N ALA A 911 -6.51 7.76 35.82
CA ALA A 911 -5.76 8.52 34.82
C ALA A 911 -4.67 9.38 35.47
N ARG A 912 -4.97 10.05 36.60
CA ARG A 912 -4.00 10.82 37.37
C ARG A 912 -2.80 9.97 37.77
N LEU A 913 -3.04 8.79 38.35
CA LEU A 913 -1.97 7.87 38.75
C LEU A 913 -1.16 7.37 37.55
N ALA A 914 -1.82 6.90 36.50
CA ALA A 914 -1.14 6.37 35.32
C ALA A 914 -0.24 7.42 34.66
N ILE A 915 -0.76 8.65 34.47
CA ILE A 915 0.01 9.72 33.84
C ILE A 915 1.16 10.16 34.73
N LEU A 916 0.96 10.43 36.02
CA LEU A 916 2.03 10.90 36.90
C LEU A 916 3.12 9.84 37.14
N THR A 917 2.74 8.55 37.17
CA THR A 917 3.70 7.44 37.20
C THR A 917 4.58 7.43 35.95
N PHE A 918 3.97 7.62 34.76
CA PHE A 918 4.72 7.79 33.51
C PHE A 918 5.63 9.02 33.56
N VAL A 919 5.12 10.19 33.99
CA VAL A 919 5.89 11.42 34.08
C VAL A 919 7.11 11.21 34.99
N HIS A 920 6.93 10.66 36.18
CA HIS A 920 8.04 10.40 37.10
C HIS A 920 9.12 9.52 36.47
N ASN A 921 8.71 8.45 35.79
CA ASN A 921 9.65 7.51 35.21
C ASN A 921 10.37 8.05 33.97
N VAL A 922 9.73 8.91 33.17
CA VAL A 922 10.34 9.45 31.95
C VAL A 922 11.29 10.60 32.29
N VAL A 923 10.89 11.56 33.13
CA VAL A 923 11.69 12.76 33.41
C VAL A 923 12.97 12.43 34.19
N LYS A 924 12.92 11.47 35.11
CA LYS A 924 14.11 11.06 35.88
C LYS A 924 15.15 10.31 35.04
N ARG A 925 14.75 9.75 33.89
CA ARG A 925 15.61 8.94 33.03
C ARG A 925 16.12 9.71 31.83
N PHE A 926 15.28 10.57 31.27
CA PHE A 926 15.53 11.18 29.97
C PHE A 926 15.30 12.69 29.99
N GLU A 927 16.20 13.41 29.35
CA GLU A 927 15.92 14.63 28.62
C GLU A 927 15.51 14.26 27.18
N TRP A 928 14.64 15.04 26.54
CA TRP A 928 14.24 14.73 25.17
C TRP A 928 14.03 15.96 24.29
N GLU A 929 14.26 15.77 23.00
CA GLU A 929 14.05 16.75 21.94
C GLU A 929 12.88 16.31 21.04
N VAL A 930 11.91 17.20 20.82
CA VAL A 930 10.78 16.94 19.89
C VAL A 930 11.25 17.14 18.45
N LEU A 931 11.29 16.08 17.66
CA LEU A 931 11.88 16.11 16.30
C LEU A 931 10.99 16.84 15.28
N PHE A 932 9.67 16.82 15.46
CA PHE A 932 8.73 17.55 14.60
C PHE A 932 7.75 18.40 15.44
N PRO A 933 8.18 19.58 15.95
CA PRO A 933 7.32 20.44 16.77
C PRO A 933 6.04 20.91 16.07
N LYS A 934 6.04 20.99 14.74
CA LYS A 934 4.89 21.40 13.91
C LYS A 934 4.15 20.23 13.25
N GLU A 935 4.32 19.02 13.77
CA GLU A 935 3.60 17.85 13.28
C GLU A 935 2.08 18.07 13.29
N LYS A 936 1.41 17.61 12.23
CA LYS A 936 -0.04 17.72 12.10
C LYS A 936 -0.74 16.85 13.14
N ILE A 937 -1.69 17.44 13.85
CA ILE A 937 -2.60 16.72 14.74
C ILE A 937 -3.90 16.42 13.98
N THR A 938 -4.20 15.14 13.86
CA THR A 938 -5.39 14.58 13.20
C THR A 938 -6.36 14.01 14.25
N GLY A 939 -7.46 13.41 13.79
CA GLY A 939 -8.53 12.89 14.64
C GLY A 939 -9.71 13.85 14.73
N ASP A 940 -10.91 13.29 14.76
CA ASP A 940 -12.16 14.05 14.79
C ASP A 940 -12.40 14.62 16.19
N MET A 941 -12.62 13.76 17.18
CA MET A 941 -12.97 14.09 18.56
C MET A 941 -11.82 13.85 19.53
N MET A 942 -10.78 13.13 19.10
CA MET A 942 -9.61 12.76 19.90
C MET A 942 -8.34 13.06 19.10
N PRO A 943 -7.46 13.96 19.59
CA PRO A 943 -6.28 14.41 18.86
C PRO A 943 -5.22 13.30 18.78
N THR A 944 -4.68 13.10 17.58
CA THR A 944 -3.65 12.09 17.27
C THR A 944 -2.50 12.73 16.47
N PRO A 945 -1.24 12.61 16.91
CA PRO A 945 -0.09 13.07 16.13
C PRO A 945 0.15 12.15 14.92
N GLU A 946 0.17 12.71 13.70
CA GLU A 946 0.20 11.96 12.43
C GLU A 946 1.40 11.01 12.25
N LYS A 947 2.58 11.41 12.75
CA LYS A 947 3.84 10.65 12.76
C LYS A 947 4.09 9.91 14.08
N GLY A 948 3.20 10.06 15.06
CA GLY A 948 3.28 9.41 16.37
C GLY A 948 4.17 10.12 17.39
N LEU A 949 4.46 11.42 17.20
CA LEU A 949 5.33 12.25 18.02
C LEU A 949 6.72 11.61 18.26
N PRO A 950 7.60 11.59 17.25
CA PRO A 950 8.95 11.10 17.43
C PRO A 950 9.79 12.11 18.24
N VAL A 951 10.52 11.57 19.23
CA VAL A 951 11.43 12.33 20.09
C VAL A 951 12.80 11.67 20.09
N ARG A 952 13.84 12.49 20.25
CA ARG A 952 15.19 12.02 20.53
C ARG A 952 15.44 12.04 22.02
N LEU A 953 15.93 10.93 22.57
CA LEU A 953 16.18 10.76 24.00
C LEU A 953 17.65 11.00 24.32
N ARG A 954 17.91 11.66 25.45
CA ARG A 954 19.23 11.79 26.07
C ARG A 954 19.10 11.34 27.51
N ARG A 955 19.96 10.43 27.95
CA ARG A 955 19.96 9.98 29.34
C ARG A 955 20.63 11.03 30.23
N HIS A 956 20.09 11.23 31.44
CA HIS A 956 20.76 12.02 32.49
C HIS A 956 22.05 11.38 32.97
#